data_AF-A0A1D8PE47-F1
#
_entry.id   AF-A0A1D8PE47-F1
#
_cell.length_a   1.000
_cell.length_b   1.000
_cell.length_c   1.000
_cell.angle_alpha   90.00
_cell.angle_beta   90.00
_cell.angle_gamma   90.00
#
_symmetry.space_group_name_H-M   'P 1'
#
loop_
_entity.id
_entity.type
_entity.pdbx_description
1 polymer ?
#
loop_
_entity_poly.entity_id
_entity_poly.type
_entity_poly.pdbx_seq_one_letter_code
_entity_poly.pdbx_strand_id
1 'polypeptide(L)'
;MSEVKKRKIYSSSSVNVDYGLIEQLNQIISLFVPKGENTTTANDNINPLLISFIESRNLPKILSIWSYYSSTNDFHNLIDISIKLSKITFQIDQIKSYLSIPIKQLINEFYKQILNNSQYMKIIYRALNNMKPSITIANIRILINMIKFDPLIIGQEFLNGFDLTLNVLPKLLIPKKYELETEANSLSANESFQSSTIRSNFIRFWFELCSNVSFIHRQDLLLNHRKILNNIWKYLSIDSIELIEFIIDFIDLKIFQELNFKRSIKCKILNENFIYKISILFTKFSNSTNTSKSKFITFIDKLAIDSKYGLSFPNDKLWEKDSNIGVIIEINNKQFKIANKLLYTLVTSLKPNESNDQLQYIIRVLTHNQELIAPYMNWIVQHGGGYHDPSLTSWWITYTLLYSQILQIPPSTGNNSNTTKFDSKLISENIILAPLGKTVLINGLTIIKKPLIIQLTFQLILYILKKLESFLKIVNVKQDLIDLVFTQLPDLNSIIQVINSPTLLGQQSQQYKIIKLTALTIIEKYESLLPSVETTTTTTSNNNMVQKLVSMGISTFTENVDNNLTNYDLILFDLYMKINNNIDSGQDFKWWNKLTNNSNSFFTVLIKFIITTQTIHNNSNSNNSQVIIVKIYQLLNKLCNDKMLFNNQLLVSPIMALIYSLDDNISNNKDANQFLNKIWNMLDETISRVVRTPYKYLDLSHSQYQDTSIFNVALIEQFKFILNKKESFNVDDKDEDDVRIY
;
A
#
# COMPACT_ATOMS: atom_id res chain seq x y z
N MET A 1 -22.11 61.06 -45.15
CA MET A 1 -21.65 60.09 -46.16
C MET A 1 -21.49 58.73 -45.50
N SER A 2 -22.56 57.94 -45.48
CA SER A 2 -22.56 56.48 -45.25
C SER A 2 -24.00 55.98 -45.44
N GLU A 3 -24.24 55.26 -46.53
CA GLU A 3 -25.51 54.59 -46.80
C GLU A 3 -25.74 53.46 -45.80
N VAL A 4 -26.88 53.49 -45.09
CA VAL A 4 -27.39 52.34 -44.35
C VAL A 4 -28.64 51.81 -45.06
N LYS A 5 -28.47 50.58 -45.55
CA LYS A 5 -29.38 49.76 -46.35
C LYS A 5 -30.77 49.57 -45.72
N LYS A 6 -31.83 49.73 -46.53
CA LYS A 6 -33.20 49.27 -46.24
C LYS A 6 -33.23 47.74 -46.08
N ARG A 7 -33.69 47.24 -44.91
CA ARG A 7 -34.10 45.84 -44.71
C ARG A 7 -35.57 45.68 -45.10
N LYS A 8 -35.86 44.73 -46.00
CA LYS A 8 -37.23 44.29 -46.32
C LYS A 8 -37.82 43.53 -45.13
N ILE A 9 -39.01 43.95 -44.68
CA ILE A 9 -39.84 43.28 -43.68
C ILE A 9 -40.69 42.24 -44.42
N TYR A 10 -40.57 40.96 -44.04
CA TYR A 10 -41.51 39.91 -44.41
C TYR A 10 -42.65 39.90 -43.39
N SER A 11 -43.89 39.99 -43.85
CA SER A 11 -45.11 39.79 -43.05
C SER A 11 -45.34 38.31 -42.75
N SER A 12 -45.48 37.94 -41.47
CA SER A 12 -45.89 36.61 -41.01
C SER A 12 -47.41 36.43 -41.01
N SER A 13 -47.87 35.26 -41.43
CA SER A 13 -49.26 34.80 -41.37
C SER A 13 -49.81 34.77 -39.93
N SER A 14 -51.07 35.14 -39.77
CA SER A 14 -51.82 35.22 -38.50
C SER A 14 -51.92 33.87 -37.79
N VAL A 15 -51.28 33.74 -36.63
CA VAL A 15 -51.47 32.61 -35.70
C VAL A 15 -52.31 33.13 -34.53
N ASN A 16 -53.59 32.76 -34.46
CA ASN A 16 -54.40 32.95 -33.25
C ASN A 16 -53.89 32.00 -32.17
N VAL A 17 -53.37 32.53 -31.07
CA VAL A 17 -52.99 31.74 -29.90
C VAL A 17 -54.26 31.17 -29.26
N ASP A 18 -54.41 29.85 -29.26
CA ASP A 18 -55.53 29.16 -28.64
C ASP A 18 -55.30 29.04 -27.13
N TYR A 19 -55.85 29.99 -26.38
CA TYR A 19 -55.76 30.01 -24.91
C TYR A 19 -56.42 28.78 -24.26
N GLY A 20 -57.43 28.18 -24.90
CA GLY A 20 -58.10 26.98 -24.39
C GLY A 20 -57.17 25.77 -24.33
N LEU A 21 -56.25 25.64 -25.29
CA LEU A 21 -55.21 24.61 -25.26
C LEU A 21 -54.24 24.79 -24.09
N ILE A 22 -53.91 26.04 -23.73
CA ILE A 22 -53.00 26.33 -22.60
C ILE A 22 -53.70 26.00 -21.26
N GLU A 23 -55.00 26.22 -21.14
CA GLU A 23 -55.78 25.84 -19.96
C GLU A 23 -55.88 24.33 -19.78
N GLN A 24 -56.16 23.58 -20.86
CA GLN A 24 -56.12 22.10 -20.83
C GLN A 24 -54.74 21.59 -20.39
N LEU A 25 -53.67 22.22 -20.88
CA LEU A 25 -52.30 21.93 -20.50
C LEU A 25 -52.09 22.15 -18.98
N ASN A 26 -52.58 23.26 -18.44
CA ASN A 26 -52.50 23.55 -17.00
C ASN A 26 -53.24 22.50 -16.17
N GLN A 27 -54.42 22.06 -16.60
CA GLN A 27 -55.19 21.02 -15.93
C GLN A 27 -54.40 19.71 -15.86
N ILE A 28 -53.84 19.26 -16.99
CA ILE A 28 -53.01 18.05 -17.06
C ILE A 28 -51.80 18.13 -16.13
N ILE A 29 -51.15 19.29 -16.06
CA ILE A 29 -50.00 19.50 -15.18
C ILE A 29 -50.41 19.49 -13.70
N SER A 30 -51.52 20.13 -13.35
CA SER A 30 -51.98 20.24 -11.96
C SER A 30 -52.37 18.91 -11.32
N LEU A 31 -52.83 17.95 -12.14
CA LEU A 31 -53.23 16.62 -11.67
C LEU A 31 -52.05 15.70 -11.38
N PHE A 32 -50.85 16.06 -11.80
CA PHE A 32 -49.68 15.23 -11.60
C PHE A 32 -48.97 15.58 -10.28
N VAL A 33 -49.13 14.69 -9.32
CA VAL A 33 -48.35 14.70 -8.08
C VAL A 33 -47.08 13.86 -8.32
N PRO A 34 -45.88 14.47 -8.41
CA PRO A 34 -44.66 13.69 -8.53
C PRO A 34 -44.48 12.84 -7.27
N LYS A 35 -44.43 11.51 -7.43
CA LYS A 35 -44.13 10.60 -6.32
C LYS A 35 -42.67 10.82 -5.90
N GLY A 36 -42.46 11.17 -4.64
CA GLY A 36 -41.17 10.95 -3.98
C GLY A 36 -40.89 9.44 -3.95
N GLU A 37 -39.62 9.08 -4.09
CA GLU A 37 -39.13 7.72 -3.89
C GLU A 37 -39.70 7.19 -2.56
N ASN A 38 -40.24 5.96 -2.55
CA ASN A 38 -40.74 5.18 -1.39
C ASN A 38 -42.25 4.92 -1.24
N THR A 39 -43.09 4.95 -2.29
CA THR A 39 -44.42 4.31 -2.22
C THR A 39 -44.75 3.42 -3.43
N THR A 40 -44.59 2.12 -3.22
CA THR A 40 -44.99 1.02 -4.09
C THR A 40 -46.51 0.81 -4.05
N THR A 41 -47.25 1.50 -4.90
CA THR A 41 -48.55 1.03 -5.40
C THR A 41 -48.65 1.34 -6.89
N ALA A 42 -48.79 0.27 -7.69
CA ALA A 42 -48.38 0.22 -9.09
C ALA A 42 -49.49 0.50 -10.13
N ASN A 43 -50.71 0.91 -9.74
CA ASN A 43 -51.87 0.88 -10.64
C ASN A 43 -52.70 2.17 -10.82
N ASP A 44 -52.47 3.28 -10.09
CA ASP A 44 -53.51 4.33 -9.98
C ASP A 44 -53.28 5.68 -10.71
N ASN A 45 -52.19 5.89 -11.46
CA ASN A 45 -51.89 7.22 -12.02
C ASN A 45 -51.70 7.25 -13.56
N ILE A 46 -52.48 6.46 -14.33
CA ILE A 46 -52.63 6.77 -15.75
C ILE A 46 -53.44 8.06 -15.81
N ASN A 47 -52.86 9.18 -16.25
CA ASN A 47 -53.61 10.43 -16.41
C ASN A 47 -54.44 10.34 -17.70
N PRO A 48 -55.75 9.99 -17.65
CA PRO A 48 -56.55 9.78 -18.86
C PRO A 48 -56.64 11.06 -19.69
N LEU A 49 -56.53 12.23 -19.04
CA LEU A 49 -56.51 13.53 -19.71
C LEU A 49 -55.24 13.73 -20.52
N LEU A 50 -54.09 13.20 -20.09
CA LEU A 50 -52.87 13.25 -20.89
C LEU A 50 -53.02 12.36 -22.14
N ILE A 51 -53.59 11.16 -21.98
CA ILE A 51 -53.82 10.25 -23.12
C ILE A 51 -54.77 10.88 -24.13
N SER A 52 -55.92 11.40 -23.69
CA SER A 52 -56.88 12.06 -24.58
C SER A 52 -56.29 13.33 -25.23
N PHE A 53 -55.42 14.04 -24.53
CA PHE A 53 -54.69 15.19 -25.07
C PHE A 53 -53.70 14.81 -26.18
N ILE A 54 -53.06 13.64 -26.07
CA ILE A 54 -52.16 13.13 -27.10
C ILE A 54 -52.95 12.60 -28.29
N GLU A 55 -54.02 11.83 -28.04
CA GLU A 55 -54.90 11.27 -29.08
C GLU A 55 -55.58 12.36 -29.93
N SER A 56 -55.96 13.48 -29.30
CA SER A 56 -56.54 14.65 -29.99
C SER A 56 -55.55 15.46 -30.84
N ARG A 57 -54.29 15.01 -30.97
CA ARG A 57 -53.22 15.67 -31.75
C ARG A 57 -53.00 17.14 -31.34
N ASN A 58 -53.12 17.43 -30.06
CA ASN A 58 -52.91 18.78 -29.53
C ASN A 58 -51.42 19.11 -29.30
N LEU A 59 -50.54 18.10 -29.19
CA LEU A 59 -49.09 18.30 -29.00
C LEU A 59 -48.45 19.18 -30.09
N PRO A 60 -48.67 18.95 -31.42
CA PRO A 60 -48.16 19.84 -32.46
C PRO A 60 -48.67 21.28 -32.38
N LYS A 61 -49.89 21.50 -31.88
CA LYS A 61 -50.45 22.84 -31.68
C LYS A 61 -49.75 23.59 -30.54
N ILE A 62 -49.28 22.89 -29.51
CA ILE A 62 -48.42 23.52 -28.49
C ILE A 62 -47.09 23.96 -29.11
N LEU A 63 -46.51 23.18 -30.03
CA LEU A 63 -45.27 23.58 -30.71
C LEU A 63 -45.49 24.84 -31.56
N SER A 64 -46.63 24.99 -32.23
CA SER A 64 -46.92 26.22 -32.99
C SER A 64 -47.04 27.44 -32.08
N ILE A 65 -47.67 27.30 -30.90
CA ILE A 65 -47.71 28.34 -29.86
C ILE A 65 -46.30 28.65 -29.34
N TRP A 66 -45.48 27.62 -29.08
CA TRP A 66 -44.10 27.79 -28.62
C TRP A 66 -43.25 28.56 -29.63
N SER A 67 -43.43 28.25 -30.91
CA SER A 67 -42.78 28.94 -32.01
C SER A 67 -43.30 30.37 -32.22
N TYR A 68 -44.59 30.60 -32.04
CA TYR A 68 -45.19 31.93 -32.05
C TYR A 68 -44.59 32.83 -30.96
N TYR A 69 -44.55 32.38 -29.71
CA TYR A 69 -43.92 33.17 -28.63
C TYR A 69 -42.42 33.43 -28.89
N SER A 70 -41.72 32.50 -29.57
CA SER A 70 -40.34 32.74 -29.97
C SER A 70 -40.20 33.71 -31.14
N SER A 71 -41.18 33.84 -32.04
CA SER A 71 -41.11 34.75 -33.19
C SER A 71 -41.52 36.17 -32.80
N THR A 72 -42.46 36.31 -31.85
CA THR A 72 -42.88 37.60 -31.28
C THR A 72 -41.94 38.14 -30.21
N ASN A 73 -40.89 37.40 -29.84
CA ASN A 73 -39.95 37.72 -28.75
C ASN A 73 -40.65 37.91 -27.39
N ASP A 74 -41.79 37.25 -27.17
CA ASP A 74 -42.49 37.25 -25.90
C ASP A 74 -41.80 36.28 -24.91
N PHE A 75 -40.76 36.79 -24.25
CA PHE A 75 -39.91 35.99 -23.37
C PHE A 75 -40.66 35.38 -22.18
N HIS A 76 -41.66 36.06 -21.62
CA HIS A 76 -42.39 35.58 -20.44
C HIS A 76 -43.20 34.34 -20.80
N ASN A 77 -44.00 34.43 -21.86
CA ASN A 77 -44.84 33.32 -22.32
C ASN A 77 -44.01 32.20 -22.94
N LEU A 78 -42.86 32.52 -23.55
CA LEU A 78 -41.90 31.52 -24.03
C LEU A 78 -41.31 30.69 -22.87
N ILE A 79 -40.98 31.30 -21.73
CA ILE A 79 -40.50 30.59 -20.54
C ILE A 79 -41.60 29.69 -19.98
N ASP A 80 -42.80 30.24 -19.80
CA ASP A 80 -43.93 29.50 -19.24
C ASP A 80 -44.28 28.27 -20.10
N ILE A 81 -44.41 28.43 -21.42
CA ILE A 81 -44.71 27.30 -22.31
C ILE A 81 -43.58 26.27 -22.34
N SER A 82 -42.31 26.70 -22.21
CA SER A 82 -41.15 25.80 -22.15
C SER A 82 -41.17 24.97 -20.86
N ILE A 83 -41.52 25.57 -19.72
CA ILE A 83 -41.67 24.87 -18.44
C ILE A 83 -42.82 23.86 -18.55
N LYS A 84 -43.95 24.28 -19.10
CA LYS A 84 -45.13 23.42 -19.35
C LYS A 84 -44.80 22.22 -20.24
N LEU A 85 -44.10 22.44 -21.36
CA LEU A 85 -43.59 21.38 -22.22
C LEU A 85 -42.65 20.43 -21.48
N SER A 86 -41.75 20.95 -20.65
CA SER A 86 -40.84 20.10 -19.85
C SER A 86 -41.58 19.20 -18.86
N LYS A 87 -42.68 19.68 -18.27
CA LYS A 87 -43.53 18.91 -17.36
C LYS A 87 -44.32 17.84 -18.10
N ILE A 88 -44.92 18.18 -19.25
CA ILE A 88 -45.65 17.19 -20.07
C ILE A 88 -44.72 16.10 -20.58
N THR A 89 -43.56 16.46 -21.12
CA THR A 89 -42.60 15.46 -21.60
C THR A 89 -42.10 14.55 -20.47
N PHE A 90 -42.00 15.08 -19.24
CA PHE A 90 -41.68 14.28 -18.07
C PHE A 90 -42.81 13.31 -17.72
N GLN A 91 -44.06 13.76 -17.70
CA GLN A 91 -45.21 12.89 -17.47
C GLN A 91 -45.32 11.78 -18.51
N ILE A 92 -45.05 12.09 -19.79
CA ILE A 92 -45.00 11.13 -20.88
C ILE A 92 -43.95 10.03 -20.62
N ASP A 93 -42.75 10.40 -20.15
CA ASP A 93 -41.70 9.42 -19.82
C ASP A 93 -42.11 8.51 -18.64
N GLN A 94 -42.82 9.04 -17.65
CA GLN A 94 -43.30 8.26 -16.49
C GLN A 94 -44.35 7.20 -16.85
N ILE A 95 -45.17 7.46 -17.86
CA ILE A 95 -46.22 6.51 -18.29
C ILE A 95 -45.80 5.61 -19.46
N LYS A 96 -44.55 5.70 -19.93
CA LYS A 96 -44.09 5.06 -21.18
C LYS A 96 -44.35 3.55 -21.27
N SER A 97 -44.29 2.84 -20.14
CA SER A 97 -44.54 1.39 -20.05
C SER A 97 -46.01 1.03 -20.31
N TYR A 98 -46.93 1.95 -20.02
CA TYR A 98 -48.38 1.74 -20.08
C TYR A 98 -49.01 2.25 -21.39
N LEU A 99 -48.24 2.94 -22.24
CA LEU A 99 -48.75 3.52 -23.48
C LEU A 99 -48.97 2.46 -24.58
N SER A 100 -50.11 2.56 -25.26
CA SER A 100 -50.42 1.76 -26.45
C SER A 100 -49.53 2.15 -27.65
N ILE A 101 -49.33 1.22 -28.58
CA ILE A 101 -48.51 1.41 -29.80
C ILE A 101 -48.90 2.67 -30.60
N PRO A 102 -50.18 2.98 -30.90
CA PRO A 102 -50.54 4.17 -31.67
C PRO A 102 -50.19 5.48 -30.94
N ILE A 103 -50.35 5.53 -29.61
CA ILE A 103 -49.99 6.71 -28.82
C ILE A 103 -48.46 6.91 -28.84
N LYS A 104 -47.68 5.82 -28.73
CA LYS A 104 -46.22 5.88 -28.86
C LYS A 104 -45.78 6.43 -30.22
N GLN A 105 -46.46 6.05 -31.31
CA GLN A 105 -46.19 6.59 -32.65
C GLN A 105 -46.45 8.10 -32.71
N LEU A 106 -47.57 8.59 -32.17
CA LEU A 106 -47.87 10.03 -32.12
C LEU A 106 -46.82 10.82 -31.32
N ILE A 107 -46.33 10.27 -30.20
CA ILE A 107 -45.28 10.89 -29.40
C ILE A 107 -43.94 10.89 -30.16
N ASN A 108 -43.61 9.79 -30.85
CA ASN A 108 -42.41 9.72 -31.67
C ASN A 108 -42.47 10.73 -32.83
N GLU A 109 -43.63 10.90 -33.48
CA GLU A 109 -43.85 11.95 -34.49
C GLU A 109 -43.67 13.36 -33.90
N PHE A 110 -44.22 13.61 -32.70
CA PHE A 110 -44.05 14.88 -31.98
C PHE A 110 -42.57 15.18 -31.70
N TYR A 111 -41.81 14.22 -31.19
CA TYR A 111 -40.38 14.40 -30.93
C TYR A 111 -39.56 14.55 -32.21
N LYS A 112 -39.87 13.78 -33.26
CA LYS A 112 -39.27 13.96 -34.59
C LYS A 112 -39.57 15.35 -35.16
N GLN A 113 -40.77 15.88 -34.93
CA GLN A 113 -41.14 17.22 -35.37
C GLN A 113 -40.27 18.29 -34.68
N ILE A 114 -39.97 18.14 -33.38
CA ILE A 114 -39.06 19.03 -32.65
C ILE A 114 -37.64 18.97 -33.24
N LEU A 115 -37.12 17.76 -33.48
CA LEU A 115 -35.74 17.54 -33.92
C LEU A 115 -35.49 17.92 -35.39
N ASN A 116 -36.40 17.55 -36.29
CA ASN A 116 -36.20 17.69 -37.72
C ASN A 116 -36.65 19.06 -38.25
N ASN A 117 -37.50 19.78 -37.52
CA ASN A 117 -37.87 21.14 -37.89
C ASN A 117 -36.86 22.16 -37.38
N SER A 118 -36.14 22.79 -38.32
CA SER A 118 -35.13 23.82 -38.01
C SER A 118 -35.65 24.99 -37.15
N GLN A 119 -36.96 25.27 -37.16
CA GLN A 119 -37.55 26.34 -36.37
C GLN A 119 -37.53 26.02 -34.88
N TYR A 120 -37.97 24.82 -34.47
CA TYR A 120 -38.01 24.45 -33.04
C TYR A 120 -36.60 24.24 -32.47
N MET A 121 -35.70 23.64 -33.24
CA MET A 121 -34.29 23.52 -32.84
C MET A 121 -33.63 24.89 -32.64
N LYS A 122 -33.95 25.89 -33.47
CA LYS A 122 -33.47 27.27 -33.26
C LYS A 122 -33.96 27.86 -31.93
N ILE A 123 -35.17 27.52 -31.48
CA ILE A 123 -35.69 27.96 -30.17
C ILE A 123 -34.84 27.34 -29.05
N ILE A 124 -34.57 26.04 -29.12
CA ILE A 124 -33.70 25.33 -28.17
C ILE A 124 -32.31 25.95 -28.16
N TYR A 125 -31.70 26.18 -29.33
CA TYR A 125 -30.37 26.81 -29.42
C TYR A 125 -30.35 28.22 -28.83
N ARG A 126 -31.39 29.03 -29.06
CA ARG A 126 -31.55 30.35 -28.43
C ARG A 126 -31.68 30.25 -26.92
N ALA A 127 -32.45 29.28 -26.41
CA ALA A 127 -32.63 29.05 -24.98
C ALA A 127 -31.32 28.62 -24.30
N LEU A 128 -30.54 27.75 -24.94
CA LEU A 128 -29.21 27.34 -24.44
C LEU A 128 -28.22 28.52 -24.45
N ASN A 129 -28.24 29.36 -25.49
CA ASN A 129 -27.32 30.50 -25.61
C ASN A 129 -27.63 31.66 -24.64
N ASN A 130 -28.91 31.86 -24.28
CA ASN A 130 -29.32 32.91 -23.34
C ASN A 130 -28.80 32.66 -21.90
N MET A 131 -28.53 31.40 -21.54
CA MET A 131 -27.97 31.02 -20.24
C MET A 131 -28.82 31.47 -19.03
N LYS A 132 -30.11 31.80 -19.21
CA LYS A 132 -31.02 32.14 -18.11
C LYS A 132 -31.60 30.85 -17.53
N PRO A 133 -31.45 30.58 -16.21
CA PRO A 133 -31.86 29.29 -15.63
C PRO A 133 -33.29 28.86 -15.98
N SER A 134 -34.26 29.78 -15.92
CA SER A 134 -35.68 29.48 -16.17
C SER A 134 -35.96 28.88 -17.55
N ILE A 135 -35.38 29.43 -18.61
CA ILE A 135 -35.58 28.92 -19.98
C ILE A 135 -34.65 27.76 -20.30
N THR A 136 -33.38 27.86 -19.89
CA THR A 136 -32.34 26.90 -20.26
C THR A 136 -32.61 25.53 -19.60
N ILE A 137 -32.98 25.50 -18.32
CA ILE A 137 -33.27 24.25 -17.60
C ILE A 137 -34.48 23.54 -18.17
N ALA A 138 -35.57 24.27 -18.45
CA ALA A 138 -36.77 23.70 -19.04
C ALA A 138 -36.46 23.03 -20.39
N ASN A 139 -35.66 23.69 -21.24
CA ASN A 139 -35.24 23.14 -22.52
C ASN A 139 -34.31 21.93 -22.38
N ILE A 140 -33.35 21.95 -21.45
CA ILE A 140 -32.50 20.77 -21.18
C ILE A 140 -33.35 19.59 -20.71
N ARG A 141 -34.35 19.81 -19.86
CA ARG A 141 -35.28 18.77 -19.39
C ARG A 141 -36.12 18.19 -20.52
N ILE A 142 -36.60 19.01 -21.45
CA ILE A 142 -37.27 18.53 -22.67
C ILE A 142 -36.34 17.58 -23.43
N LEU A 143 -35.07 17.96 -23.65
CA LEU A 143 -34.10 17.10 -24.34
C LEU A 143 -33.84 15.77 -23.59
N ILE A 144 -33.71 15.81 -22.26
CA ILE A 144 -33.56 14.60 -21.41
C ILE A 144 -34.74 13.65 -21.64
N ASN A 145 -35.95 14.17 -21.50
CA ASN A 145 -37.17 13.36 -21.59
C ASN A 145 -37.36 12.77 -23.00
N MET A 146 -37.00 13.53 -24.04
CA MET A 146 -37.00 13.04 -25.42
C MET A 146 -36.08 11.84 -25.60
N ILE A 147 -34.86 11.90 -25.06
CA ILE A 147 -33.88 10.81 -25.19
C ILE A 147 -34.28 9.57 -24.38
N LYS A 148 -34.92 9.75 -23.22
CA LYS A 148 -35.38 8.65 -22.35
C LYS A 148 -36.58 7.86 -22.88
N PHE A 149 -37.39 8.50 -23.72
CA PHE A 149 -38.67 7.92 -24.15
C PHE A 149 -38.48 6.69 -25.04
N ASP A 150 -37.77 6.85 -26.16
CA ASP A 150 -37.48 5.77 -27.10
C ASP A 150 -36.04 5.91 -27.64
N PRO A 151 -35.06 5.30 -26.94
CA PRO A 151 -33.65 5.38 -27.30
C PRO A 151 -33.33 4.91 -28.73
N LEU A 152 -34.08 3.94 -29.27
CA LEU A 152 -33.79 3.35 -30.57
C LEU A 152 -34.14 4.30 -31.71
N ILE A 153 -35.31 4.91 -31.66
CA ILE A 153 -35.80 5.79 -32.72
C ILE A 153 -35.37 7.23 -32.46
N ILE A 154 -35.73 7.77 -31.30
CA ILE A 154 -35.50 9.19 -30.99
C ILE A 154 -34.03 9.45 -30.70
N GLY A 155 -33.31 8.49 -30.11
CA GLY A 155 -31.86 8.64 -29.88
C GLY A 155 -31.07 8.80 -31.18
N GLN A 156 -31.40 8.04 -32.24
CA GLN A 156 -30.75 8.16 -33.55
C GLN A 156 -31.14 9.47 -34.27
N GLU A 157 -32.42 9.81 -34.27
CA GLU A 157 -32.91 11.09 -34.83
C GLU A 157 -32.28 12.28 -34.11
N PHE A 158 -32.08 12.17 -32.78
CA PHE A 158 -31.42 13.20 -31.97
C PHE A 158 -29.98 13.43 -32.43
N LEU A 159 -29.21 12.35 -32.62
CA LEU A 159 -27.82 12.44 -33.08
C LEU A 159 -27.71 13.05 -34.49
N ASN A 160 -28.71 12.85 -35.34
CA ASN A 160 -28.74 13.40 -36.69
C ASN A 160 -29.25 14.86 -36.73
N GLY A 161 -30.16 15.24 -35.83
CA GLY A 161 -30.81 16.55 -35.82
C GLY A 161 -30.16 17.60 -34.91
N PHE A 162 -29.53 17.20 -33.80
CA PHE A 162 -28.97 18.11 -32.81
C PHE A 162 -27.50 18.46 -33.10
N ASP A 163 -27.20 19.75 -33.22
CA ASP A 163 -25.84 20.25 -33.42
C ASP A 163 -25.03 20.20 -32.11
N LEU A 164 -24.28 19.11 -31.93
CA LEU A 164 -23.39 18.91 -30.80
C LEU A 164 -22.09 19.75 -30.89
N THR A 165 -21.86 20.46 -32.00
CA THR A 165 -20.67 21.31 -32.21
C THR A 165 -20.83 22.72 -31.64
N LEU A 166 -22.01 23.06 -31.12
CA LEU A 166 -22.31 24.37 -30.54
C LEU A 166 -21.34 24.74 -29.41
N ASN A 167 -20.61 25.85 -29.60
CA ASN A 167 -19.66 26.42 -28.62
C ASN A 167 -20.28 26.80 -27.26
N VAL A 168 -21.61 26.85 -27.19
CA VAL A 168 -22.39 27.15 -25.99
C VAL A 168 -22.43 25.95 -25.05
N LEU A 169 -22.44 24.71 -25.57
CA LEU A 169 -22.65 23.50 -24.78
C LEU A 169 -21.61 23.34 -23.67
N PRO A 170 -20.28 23.49 -23.91
CA PRO A 170 -19.31 23.42 -22.84
C PRO A 170 -19.48 24.55 -21.81
N LYS A 171 -20.02 25.72 -22.22
CA LYS A 171 -20.20 26.86 -21.31
C LYS A 171 -21.32 26.63 -20.29
N LEU A 172 -22.31 25.77 -20.59
CA LEU A 172 -23.40 25.42 -19.67
C LEU A 172 -22.89 24.69 -18.40
N LEU A 173 -21.71 24.10 -18.49
CA LEU A 173 -21.05 23.40 -17.38
C LEU A 173 -20.22 24.31 -16.49
N ILE A 174 -20.03 25.59 -16.85
CA ILE A 174 -19.22 26.51 -16.05
C ILE A 174 -20.12 27.08 -14.93
N PRO A 175 -19.82 26.82 -13.66
CA PRO A 175 -20.63 27.31 -12.54
C PRO A 175 -20.62 28.83 -12.51
N LYS A 176 -21.79 29.43 -12.28
CA LYS A 176 -21.93 30.90 -12.18
C LYS A 176 -21.71 31.37 -10.74
N LYS A 177 -21.40 32.65 -10.54
CA LYS A 177 -21.10 33.24 -9.21
C LYS A 177 -22.14 32.87 -8.14
N TYR A 178 -23.43 32.95 -8.48
CA TYR A 178 -24.52 32.62 -7.55
C TYR A 178 -24.55 31.13 -7.15
N GLU A 179 -24.00 30.22 -7.97
CA GLU A 179 -23.92 28.77 -7.66
C GLU A 179 -22.75 28.48 -6.72
N LEU A 180 -21.69 29.31 -6.78
CA LEU A 180 -20.51 29.19 -5.92
C LEU A 180 -20.75 29.76 -4.52
N GLU A 181 -21.50 30.86 -4.41
CA GLU A 181 -21.77 31.54 -3.14
C GLU A 181 -22.66 30.70 -2.20
N THR A 182 -23.51 29.84 -2.75
CA THR A 182 -24.37 28.93 -1.95
C THR A 182 -23.60 27.78 -1.29
N GLU A 183 -22.46 27.32 -1.85
CA GLU A 183 -21.63 26.31 -1.17
C GLU A 183 -21.00 26.85 0.12
N ALA A 184 -20.75 28.16 0.21
CA ALA A 184 -20.13 28.77 1.38
C ALA A 184 -21.10 28.91 2.57
N ASN A 185 -22.42 28.94 2.32
CA ASN A 185 -23.41 29.38 3.31
C ASN A 185 -24.47 28.34 3.69
N SER A 186 -24.52 27.16 3.06
CA SER A 186 -25.55 26.17 3.39
C SER A 186 -25.03 24.73 3.38
N LEU A 187 -24.58 24.28 4.55
CA LEU A 187 -24.42 22.86 4.90
C LEU A 187 -25.77 22.15 5.11
N SER A 188 -26.91 22.84 4.94
CA SER A 188 -28.22 22.34 5.39
C SER A 188 -29.43 22.84 4.59
N ALA A 189 -29.28 23.32 3.34
CA ALA A 189 -30.42 23.82 2.55
C ALA A 189 -30.60 23.06 1.22
N ASN A 190 -31.40 22.00 1.32
CA ASN A 190 -32.33 21.47 0.32
C ASN A 190 -31.75 20.81 -0.96
N GLU A 191 -31.86 19.48 -1.01
CA GLU A 191 -31.76 18.59 -2.20
C GLU A 191 -32.52 19.13 -3.42
N SER A 192 -33.58 19.92 -3.20
CA SER A 192 -34.36 20.57 -4.25
C SER A 192 -33.61 21.70 -5.00
N PHE A 193 -32.68 22.41 -4.36
CA PHE A 193 -32.04 23.59 -4.96
C PHE A 193 -31.00 23.21 -6.02
N GLN A 194 -30.30 22.08 -5.86
CA GLN A 194 -29.24 21.67 -6.79
C GLN A 194 -29.79 20.93 -8.03
N SER A 195 -31.02 20.40 -7.97
CA SER A 195 -31.79 20.02 -9.17
C SER A 195 -32.15 21.24 -10.07
N SER A 196 -31.86 22.46 -9.60
CA SER A 196 -32.20 23.73 -10.24
C SER A 196 -31.01 24.48 -10.84
N THR A 197 -29.80 23.91 -10.89
CA THR A 197 -28.69 24.55 -11.62
C THR A 197 -28.68 24.12 -13.10
N ILE A 198 -28.19 25.02 -13.96
CA ILE A 198 -28.01 24.72 -15.39
C ILE A 198 -27.01 23.57 -15.54
N ARG A 199 -25.92 23.59 -14.75
CA ARG A 199 -24.86 22.58 -14.76
C ARG A 199 -25.39 21.18 -14.43
N SER A 200 -26.11 21.02 -13.31
CA SER A 200 -26.63 19.72 -12.87
C SER A 200 -27.56 19.10 -13.93
N ASN A 201 -28.49 19.90 -14.46
CA ASN A 201 -29.39 19.42 -15.53
C ASN A 201 -28.62 19.08 -16.81
N PHE A 202 -27.60 19.86 -17.18
CA PHE A 202 -26.79 19.57 -18.37
C PHE A 202 -25.92 18.31 -18.20
N ILE A 203 -25.38 18.05 -17.01
CA ILE A 203 -24.66 16.80 -16.69
C ILE A 203 -25.60 15.61 -16.83
N ARG A 204 -26.81 15.70 -16.27
CA ARG A 204 -27.84 14.66 -16.42
C ARG A 204 -28.18 14.43 -17.88
N PHE A 205 -28.43 15.49 -18.65
CA PHE A 205 -28.64 15.40 -20.09
C PHE A 205 -27.50 14.69 -20.81
N TRP A 206 -26.26 15.08 -20.55
CA TRP A 206 -25.10 14.52 -21.24
C TRP A 206 -24.94 13.01 -21.00
N PHE A 207 -25.06 12.58 -19.74
CA PHE A 207 -24.91 11.17 -19.40
C PHE A 207 -26.14 10.32 -19.75
N GLU A 208 -27.34 10.89 -19.74
CA GLU A 208 -28.54 10.23 -20.28
C GLU A 208 -28.46 10.03 -21.78
N LEU A 209 -27.96 11.03 -22.53
CA LEU A 209 -27.65 10.87 -23.95
C LEU A 209 -26.67 9.73 -24.18
N CYS A 210 -25.54 9.76 -23.48
CA CYS A 210 -24.52 8.72 -23.60
C CYS A 210 -25.01 7.33 -23.17
N SER A 211 -25.93 7.24 -22.21
CA SER A 211 -26.46 5.96 -21.69
C SER A 211 -27.39 5.26 -22.65
N ASN A 212 -28.16 6.04 -23.42
CA ASN A 212 -29.25 5.58 -24.28
C ASN A 212 -28.81 5.34 -25.74
N VAL A 213 -27.64 5.83 -26.15
CA VAL A 213 -27.07 5.55 -27.48
C VAL A 213 -26.24 4.25 -27.50
N SER A 214 -26.04 3.70 -28.70
CA SER A 214 -25.17 2.53 -28.92
C SER A 214 -23.73 2.81 -28.47
N PHE A 215 -22.96 1.77 -28.18
CA PHE A 215 -21.58 1.92 -27.70
C PHE A 215 -20.69 2.71 -28.68
N ILE A 216 -20.92 2.57 -29.99
CA ILE A 216 -20.16 3.28 -31.04
C ILE A 216 -20.38 4.78 -30.92
N HIS A 217 -21.64 5.23 -30.85
CA HIS A 217 -21.97 6.64 -30.68
C HIS A 217 -21.56 7.16 -29.30
N ARG A 218 -21.71 6.36 -28.24
CA ARG A 218 -21.22 6.72 -26.90
C ARG A 218 -19.73 7.01 -26.92
N GLN A 219 -18.94 6.14 -27.56
CA GLN A 219 -17.50 6.33 -27.70
C GLN A 219 -17.19 7.63 -28.44
N ASP A 220 -17.89 7.90 -29.55
CA ASP A 220 -17.71 9.10 -30.35
C ASP A 220 -18.00 10.38 -29.55
N LEU A 221 -19.15 10.42 -28.86
CA LEU A 221 -19.58 11.53 -28.01
C LEU A 221 -18.55 11.85 -26.93
N LEU A 222 -18.08 10.82 -26.22
CA LEU A 222 -17.13 10.99 -25.12
C LEU A 222 -15.73 11.41 -25.61
N LEU A 223 -15.28 10.93 -26.78
CA LEU A 223 -13.93 11.22 -27.28
C LEU A 223 -13.82 12.51 -28.09
N ASN A 224 -14.85 12.88 -28.84
CA ASN A 224 -14.83 14.05 -29.73
C ASN A 224 -15.22 15.34 -29.01
N HIS A 225 -16.10 15.27 -28.00
CA HIS A 225 -16.53 16.44 -27.23
C HIS A 225 -15.70 16.66 -25.95
N ARG A 226 -14.37 16.63 -26.06
CA ARG A 226 -13.45 16.71 -24.92
C ARG A 226 -13.65 17.93 -24.01
N LYS A 227 -14.06 19.07 -24.58
CA LYS A 227 -14.35 20.30 -23.81
C LYS A 227 -15.48 20.10 -22.80
N ILE A 228 -16.49 19.30 -23.15
CA ILE A 228 -17.62 18.99 -22.25
C ILE A 228 -17.11 18.18 -21.07
N LEU A 229 -16.47 17.03 -21.33
CA LEU A 229 -15.91 16.19 -20.27
C LEU A 229 -14.92 16.94 -19.38
N ASN A 230 -14.01 17.72 -19.98
CA ASN A 230 -13.06 18.54 -19.20
C ASN A 230 -13.76 19.53 -18.26
N ASN A 231 -14.85 20.16 -18.69
CA ASN A 231 -15.63 21.06 -17.83
C ASN A 231 -16.45 20.31 -16.77
N ILE A 232 -16.93 19.08 -17.06
CA ILE A 232 -17.54 18.22 -16.04
C ILE A 232 -16.50 17.92 -14.96
N TRP A 233 -15.33 17.40 -15.33
CA TRP A 233 -14.26 17.04 -14.40
C TRP A 233 -13.73 18.24 -13.62
N LYS A 234 -13.43 19.36 -14.29
CA LYS A 234 -12.83 20.56 -13.67
C LYS A 234 -13.61 21.07 -12.45
N TYR A 235 -14.93 21.01 -12.50
CA TYR A 235 -15.82 21.55 -11.46
C TYR A 235 -16.55 20.45 -10.67
N LEU A 236 -16.09 19.19 -10.73
CA LEU A 236 -16.67 18.08 -9.99
C LEU A 236 -16.73 18.33 -8.47
N SER A 237 -15.80 19.14 -7.95
CA SER A 237 -15.75 19.55 -6.55
C SER A 237 -16.89 20.47 -6.12
N ILE A 238 -17.73 20.97 -7.02
CA ILE A 238 -18.89 21.83 -6.71
C ILE A 238 -20.20 21.04 -6.75
N ASP A 239 -20.17 19.85 -7.36
CA ASP A 239 -21.36 19.04 -7.58
C ASP A 239 -21.83 18.36 -6.27
N SER A 240 -23.13 18.08 -6.19
CA SER A 240 -23.76 17.40 -5.06
C SER A 240 -23.35 15.94 -4.97
N ILE A 241 -23.48 15.33 -3.78
CA ILE A 241 -23.16 13.91 -3.60
C ILE A 241 -24.06 13.04 -4.50
N GLU A 242 -25.37 13.32 -4.56
CA GLU A 242 -26.31 12.64 -5.45
C GLU A 242 -25.89 12.70 -6.93
N LEU A 243 -25.45 13.87 -7.41
CA LEU A 243 -25.03 14.02 -8.79
C LEU A 243 -23.72 13.27 -9.05
N ILE A 244 -22.78 13.29 -8.10
CA ILE A 244 -21.54 12.54 -8.20
C ILE A 244 -21.81 11.03 -8.20
N GLU A 245 -22.74 10.54 -7.39
CA GLU A 245 -23.18 9.14 -7.42
C GLU A 245 -23.79 8.76 -8.76
N PHE A 246 -24.63 9.60 -9.34
CA PHE A 246 -25.16 9.39 -10.70
C PHE A 246 -24.05 9.31 -11.75
N ILE A 247 -23.01 10.15 -11.64
CA ILE A 247 -21.83 10.09 -12.51
C ILE A 247 -21.06 8.79 -12.29
N ILE A 248 -20.87 8.35 -11.04
CA ILE A 248 -20.20 7.11 -10.68
C ILE A 248 -20.93 5.90 -11.29
N ASP A 249 -22.26 5.86 -11.17
CA ASP A 249 -23.09 4.79 -11.74
C ASP A 249 -22.98 4.74 -13.26
N PHE A 250 -22.98 5.91 -13.92
CA PHE A 250 -22.75 6.00 -15.35
C PHE A 250 -21.37 5.42 -15.74
N ILE A 251 -20.31 5.83 -15.04
CA ILE A 251 -18.96 5.36 -15.35
C ILE A 251 -18.87 3.84 -15.14
N ASP A 252 -19.40 3.33 -14.03
CA ASP A 252 -19.35 1.90 -13.75
C ASP A 252 -20.12 1.08 -14.82
N LEU A 253 -21.40 1.41 -15.04
CA LEU A 253 -22.27 0.64 -15.93
C LEU A 253 -21.95 0.83 -17.42
N LYS A 254 -21.61 2.05 -17.87
CA LYS A 254 -21.53 2.39 -19.29
C LYS A 254 -20.10 2.56 -19.82
N ILE A 255 -19.09 2.63 -18.94
CA ILE A 255 -17.67 2.72 -19.32
C ILE A 255 -16.89 1.50 -18.84
N PHE A 256 -16.94 1.15 -17.55
CA PHE A 256 -16.17 0.02 -17.03
C PHE A 256 -16.74 -1.33 -17.48
N GLN A 257 -18.04 -1.54 -17.34
CA GLN A 257 -18.70 -2.79 -17.70
C GLN A 257 -18.95 -2.95 -19.22
N GLU A 258 -18.70 -1.91 -20.03
CA GLU A 258 -18.80 -1.96 -21.48
C GLU A 258 -17.65 -2.80 -22.10
N LEU A 259 -18.00 -3.97 -22.64
CA LEU A 259 -17.04 -4.94 -23.19
C LEU A 259 -16.30 -4.42 -24.42
N ASN A 260 -16.93 -3.57 -25.22
CA ASN A 260 -16.35 -3.04 -26.46
C ASN A 260 -15.31 -1.94 -26.20
N PHE A 261 -15.28 -1.34 -25.01
CA PHE A 261 -14.33 -0.29 -24.67
C PHE A 261 -13.00 -0.90 -24.24
N LYS A 262 -11.99 -0.78 -25.10
CA LYS A 262 -10.60 -1.10 -24.74
C LYS A 262 -10.13 -0.20 -23.58
N ARG A 263 -9.26 -0.69 -22.71
CA ARG A 263 -8.71 0.09 -21.57
C ARG A 263 -8.12 1.45 -22.00
N SER A 264 -7.47 1.50 -23.16
CA SER A 264 -6.92 2.74 -23.73
C SER A 264 -8.00 3.80 -24.05
N ILE A 265 -9.20 3.38 -24.46
CA ILE A 265 -10.35 4.26 -24.66
C ILE A 265 -10.86 4.76 -23.32
N LYS A 266 -11.00 3.87 -22.33
CA LYS A 266 -11.41 4.24 -20.96
C LYS A 266 -10.47 5.29 -20.35
N CYS A 267 -9.15 5.14 -20.54
CA CYS A 267 -8.14 6.12 -20.12
C CYS A 267 -8.27 7.48 -20.84
N LYS A 268 -8.69 7.51 -22.11
CA LYS A 268 -8.93 8.77 -22.83
C LYS A 268 -10.16 9.51 -22.31
N ILE A 269 -11.19 8.77 -21.89
CA ILE A 269 -12.43 9.35 -21.33
C ILE A 269 -12.18 9.84 -19.90
N LEU A 270 -11.60 8.99 -19.06
CA LEU A 270 -11.22 9.27 -17.67
C LEU A 270 -9.79 9.81 -17.63
N ASN A 271 -9.61 11.02 -18.14
CA ASN A 271 -8.31 11.65 -18.30
C ASN A 271 -7.69 12.16 -16.98
N GLU A 272 -6.49 12.75 -17.06
CA GLU A 272 -5.77 13.29 -15.90
C GLU A 272 -6.59 14.30 -15.08
N ASN A 273 -7.43 15.13 -15.71
CA ASN A 273 -8.30 16.09 -15.01
C ASN A 273 -9.30 15.40 -14.08
N PHE A 274 -9.86 14.26 -14.51
CA PHE A 274 -10.76 13.46 -13.67
C PHE A 274 -10.00 12.89 -12.48
N ILE A 275 -8.83 12.32 -12.73
CA ILE A 275 -7.98 11.67 -11.72
C ILE A 275 -7.60 12.66 -10.60
N TYR A 276 -7.15 13.87 -10.93
CA TYR A 276 -6.82 14.89 -9.91
C TYR A 276 -8.00 15.29 -9.03
N LYS A 277 -9.24 15.08 -9.49
CA LYS A 277 -10.44 15.45 -8.74
C LYS A 277 -10.91 14.34 -7.80
N ILE A 278 -10.43 13.11 -7.97
CA ILE A 278 -10.72 12.00 -7.06
C ILE A 278 -10.21 12.31 -5.64
N SER A 279 -9.04 12.93 -5.49
CA SER A 279 -8.51 13.28 -4.16
C SER A 279 -9.45 14.21 -3.37
N ILE A 280 -10.10 15.16 -4.06
CA ILE A 280 -11.09 16.07 -3.46
C ILE A 280 -12.37 15.31 -3.04
N LEU A 281 -12.75 14.28 -3.79
CA LEU A 281 -13.92 13.47 -3.47
C LEU A 281 -13.76 12.71 -2.16
N PHE A 282 -12.55 12.28 -1.79
CA PHE A 282 -12.32 11.65 -0.49
C PHE A 282 -12.77 12.55 0.67
N THR A 283 -12.51 13.86 0.59
CA THR A 283 -12.93 14.83 1.61
C THR A 283 -14.44 15.08 1.58
N LYS A 284 -15.08 15.04 0.40
CA LYS A 284 -16.55 15.17 0.32
C LYS A 284 -17.28 13.97 0.90
N PHE A 285 -16.85 12.74 0.57
CA PHE A 285 -17.48 11.51 1.04
C PHE A 285 -17.08 11.12 2.48
N SER A 286 -16.08 11.77 3.09
CA SER A 286 -15.77 11.52 4.51
C SER A 286 -16.91 11.89 5.44
N ASN A 287 -17.71 12.88 5.05
CA ASN A 287 -18.83 13.41 5.83
C ASN A 287 -20.20 12.90 5.35
N SER A 288 -20.24 12.04 4.33
CA SER A 288 -21.48 11.49 3.79
C SER A 288 -21.98 10.29 4.58
N THR A 289 -23.16 9.78 4.23
CA THR A 289 -23.65 8.50 4.76
C THR A 289 -22.67 7.36 4.45
N ASN A 290 -22.68 6.31 5.29
CA ASN A 290 -21.82 5.14 5.09
C ASN A 290 -22.08 4.44 3.74
N THR A 291 -23.31 4.51 3.22
CA THR A 291 -23.69 3.94 1.92
C THR A 291 -23.04 4.69 0.75
N SER A 292 -23.07 6.02 0.77
CA SER A 292 -22.42 6.85 -0.24
C SER A 292 -20.90 6.64 -0.23
N LYS A 293 -20.31 6.57 0.97
CA LYS A 293 -18.87 6.32 1.15
C LYS A 293 -18.46 4.94 0.62
N SER A 294 -19.23 3.89 0.92
CA SER A 294 -18.91 2.52 0.45
C SER A 294 -19.04 2.40 -1.07
N LYS A 295 -20.05 3.06 -1.67
CA LYS A 295 -20.22 3.14 -3.13
C LYS A 295 -19.02 3.81 -3.79
N PHE A 296 -18.56 4.94 -3.25
CA PHE A 296 -17.36 5.61 -3.72
C PHE A 296 -16.10 4.73 -3.60
N ILE A 297 -15.88 4.07 -2.46
CA ILE A 297 -14.74 3.16 -2.26
C ILE A 297 -14.75 2.01 -3.27
N THR A 298 -15.91 1.40 -3.49
CA THR A 298 -16.08 0.31 -4.47
C THR A 298 -15.75 0.79 -5.89
N PHE A 299 -16.18 1.99 -6.24
CA PHE A 299 -15.89 2.61 -7.53
C PHE A 299 -14.39 2.86 -7.73
N ILE A 300 -13.70 3.47 -6.77
CA ILE A 300 -12.27 3.77 -6.88
C ILE A 300 -11.42 2.49 -6.88
N ASP A 301 -11.83 1.46 -6.12
CA ASP A 301 -11.17 0.16 -6.16
C ASP A 301 -11.35 -0.45 -7.56
N LYS A 302 -12.57 -0.45 -8.13
CA LYS A 302 -12.79 -0.90 -9.50
C LYS A 302 -12.01 -0.10 -10.55
N LEU A 303 -11.81 1.20 -10.34
CA LEU A 303 -11.04 2.05 -11.24
C LEU A 303 -9.57 1.62 -11.31
N ALA A 304 -8.93 1.38 -10.16
CA ALA A 304 -7.46 1.24 -10.07
C ALA A 304 -6.95 -0.18 -9.80
N ILE A 305 -7.79 -1.06 -9.26
CA ILE A 305 -7.42 -2.40 -8.79
C ILE A 305 -7.98 -3.50 -9.72
N ASP A 306 -9.18 -3.31 -10.27
CA ASP A 306 -9.79 -4.31 -11.13
C ASP A 306 -9.07 -4.39 -12.49
N SER A 307 -8.34 -5.48 -12.70
CA SER A 307 -7.65 -5.76 -13.96
C SER A 307 -8.61 -6.12 -15.09
N LYS A 308 -9.85 -6.54 -14.82
CA LYS A 308 -10.82 -6.96 -15.85
C LYS A 308 -11.53 -5.76 -16.48
N TYR A 309 -12.18 -4.92 -15.66
CA TYR A 309 -13.02 -3.82 -16.17
C TYR A 309 -12.40 -2.43 -15.98
N GLY A 310 -11.52 -2.27 -14.99
CA GLY A 310 -10.93 -1.01 -14.59
C GLY A 310 -9.87 -0.48 -15.56
N LEU A 311 -9.03 0.41 -15.02
CA LEU A 311 -7.91 1.01 -15.72
C LEU A 311 -6.59 0.27 -15.47
N SER A 312 -6.52 -0.69 -14.54
CA SER A 312 -5.31 -1.48 -14.31
C SER A 312 -5.01 -2.36 -15.53
N PHE A 313 -3.77 -2.30 -16.01
CA PHE A 313 -3.27 -3.19 -17.05
C PHE A 313 -2.61 -4.39 -16.37
N PRO A 314 -2.97 -5.63 -16.71
CA PRO A 314 -2.27 -6.80 -16.20
C PRO A 314 -0.82 -6.77 -16.70
N ASN A 315 0.15 -6.84 -15.78
CA ASN A 315 1.57 -6.81 -16.08
C ASN A 315 2.27 -8.05 -15.50
N ASP A 316 2.27 -9.13 -16.28
CA ASP A 316 2.90 -10.41 -15.88
C ASP A 316 4.44 -10.35 -15.97
N LYS A 317 5.00 -9.33 -16.63
CA LYS A 317 6.43 -9.18 -16.93
C LYS A 317 7.12 -8.10 -16.12
N LEU A 318 6.56 -7.80 -14.94
CA LEU A 318 6.99 -6.69 -14.09
C LEU A 318 8.49 -6.66 -13.79
N TRP A 319 9.08 -7.84 -13.60
CA TRP A 319 10.46 -7.99 -13.13
C TRP A 319 11.46 -8.36 -14.24
N GLU A 320 11.02 -8.43 -15.51
CA GLU A 320 11.85 -8.82 -16.65
C GLU A 320 12.60 -7.60 -17.24
N LYS A 321 13.87 -7.81 -17.64
CA LYS A 321 14.69 -6.76 -18.29
C LYS A 321 14.07 -6.21 -19.59
N ASP A 322 13.44 -7.08 -20.37
CA ASP A 322 12.93 -6.79 -21.72
C ASP A 322 11.40 -6.64 -21.78
N SER A 323 10.82 -6.00 -20.76
CA SER A 323 9.39 -5.67 -20.79
C SER A 323 9.09 -4.62 -21.86
N ASN A 324 8.27 -5.01 -22.85
CA ASN A 324 7.74 -4.14 -23.91
C ASN A 324 6.48 -3.39 -23.48
N ILE A 325 6.07 -3.52 -22.22
CA ILE A 325 4.81 -3.00 -21.70
C ILE A 325 5.10 -1.71 -20.93
N GLY A 326 4.52 -0.60 -21.39
CA GLY A 326 4.49 0.67 -20.65
C GLY A 326 5.09 1.87 -21.37
N VAL A 327 4.92 3.03 -20.74
CA VAL A 327 5.44 4.34 -21.15
C VAL A 327 6.58 4.71 -20.22
N ILE A 328 7.67 5.23 -20.78
CA ILE A 328 8.82 5.70 -20.00
C ILE A 328 8.48 7.08 -19.41
N ILE A 329 8.64 7.21 -18.10
CA ILE A 329 8.48 8.46 -17.35
C ILE A 329 9.81 8.73 -16.63
N GLU A 330 10.29 9.97 -16.74
CA GLU A 330 11.50 10.41 -16.06
C GLU A 330 11.13 11.17 -14.78
N ILE A 331 11.59 10.67 -13.63
CA ILE A 331 11.34 11.24 -12.30
C ILE A 331 12.66 11.17 -11.54
N ASN A 332 13.06 12.27 -10.89
CA ASN A 332 14.31 12.32 -10.12
C ASN A 332 15.54 11.84 -10.93
N ASN A 333 15.65 12.25 -12.19
CA ASN A 333 16.69 11.86 -13.16
C ASN A 333 16.80 10.33 -13.41
N LYS A 334 15.74 9.57 -13.10
CA LYS A 334 15.63 8.13 -13.37
C LYS A 334 14.44 7.85 -14.28
N GLN A 335 14.61 6.91 -15.19
CA GLN A 335 13.58 6.50 -16.14
C GLN A 335 12.87 5.23 -15.65
N PHE A 336 11.55 5.31 -15.51
CA PHE A 336 10.70 4.20 -15.11
C PHE A 336 9.72 3.85 -16.22
N LYS A 337 9.55 2.56 -16.53
CA LYS A 337 8.48 2.09 -17.43
C LYS A 337 7.23 1.82 -16.60
N ILE A 338 6.13 2.52 -16.91
CA ILE A 338 4.84 2.38 -16.23
C ILE A 338 3.77 1.99 -17.24
N ALA A 339 2.95 0.97 -16.96
CA ALA A 339 1.88 0.55 -17.86
C ALA A 339 0.75 1.59 -17.91
N ASN A 340 0.42 2.22 -16.77
CA ASN A 340 -0.63 3.23 -16.69
C ASN A 340 -0.21 4.55 -16.03
N LYS A 341 0.03 5.58 -16.85
CA LYS A 341 0.32 6.96 -16.41
C LYS A 341 -0.81 7.59 -15.56
N LEU A 342 -2.07 7.22 -15.79
CA LEU A 342 -3.19 7.76 -15.02
C LEU A 342 -3.19 7.23 -13.58
N LEU A 343 -2.83 5.97 -13.36
CA LEU A 343 -2.72 5.43 -12.01
C LEU A 343 -1.53 6.03 -11.26
N TYR A 344 -0.42 6.29 -11.97
CA TYR A 344 0.68 7.09 -11.41
C TYR A 344 0.21 8.51 -11.01
N THR A 345 -0.57 9.18 -11.87
CA THR A 345 -1.15 10.50 -11.58
C THR A 345 -2.12 10.44 -10.40
N LEU A 346 -2.88 9.35 -10.26
CA LEU A 346 -3.80 9.12 -9.15
C LEU A 346 -3.04 9.05 -7.84
N VAL A 347 -2.04 8.18 -7.75
CA VAL A 347 -1.26 7.97 -6.52
C VAL A 347 -0.51 9.24 -6.11
N THR A 348 0.01 10.01 -7.07
CA THR A 348 0.69 11.30 -6.80
C THR A 348 -0.26 12.45 -6.47
N SER A 349 -1.54 12.37 -6.86
CA SER A 349 -2.56 13.38 -6.51
C SER A 349 -3.14 13.21 -5.11
N LEU A 350 -2.97 12.02 -4.51
CA LEU A 350 -3.45 11.69 -3.17
C LEU A 350 -2.46 12.14 -2.11
N LYS A 351 -2.99 12.47 -0.94
CA LYS A 351 -2.22 13.01 0.18
C LYS A 351 -2.36 12.07 1.38
N PRO A 352 -1.37 11.19 1.62
CA PRO A 352 -1.45 10.18 2.69
C PRO A 352 -1.50 10.80 4.09
N ASN A 353 -1.08 12.06 4.25
CA ASN A 353 -1.09 12.80 5.50
C ASN A 353 -2.43 13.47 5.84
N GLU A 354 -3.35 13.64 4.88
CA GLU A 354 -4.64 14.31 5.13
C GLU A 354 -5.73 13.33 5.63
N SER A 355 -5.71 12.07 5.18
CA SER A 355 -6.71 11.08 5.56
C SER A 355 -6.16 9.66 5.53
N ASN A 356 -6.49 8.87 6.55
CA ASN A 356 -6.18 7.44 6.58
C ASN A 356 -6.83 6.68 5.42
N ASP A 357 -8.02 7.09 4.95
CA ASP A 357 -8.68 6.46 3.80
C ASP A 357 -7.84 6.60 2.52
N GLN A 358 -7.21 7.77 2.32
CA GLN A 358 -6.31 8.01 1.19
C GLN A 358 -5.03 7.18 1.33
N LEU A 359 -4.45 7.11 2.53
CA LEU A 359 -3.28 6.26 2.81
C LEU A 359 -3.58 4.79 2.48
N GLN A 360 -4.68 4.24 3.00
CA GLN A 360 -5.06 2.86 2.73
C GLN A 360 -5.33 2.61 1.24
N TYR A 361 -5.98 3.55 0.55
CA TYR A 361 -6.21 3.43 -0.88
C TYR A 361 -4.90 3.44 -1.69
N ILE A 362 -3.93 4.31 -1.36
CA ILE A 362 -2.59 4.29 -1.97
C ILE A 362 -1.97 2.90 -1.82
N ILE A 363 -2.00 2.32 -0.61
CA ILE A 363 -1.46 0.98 -0.37
C ILE A 363 -2.20 -0.08 -1.19
N ARG A 364 -3.52 -0.04 -1.28
CA ARG A 364 -4.30 -0.98 -2.11
C ARG A 364 -3.93 -0.87 -3.59
N VAL A 365 -3.77 0.34 -4.13
CA VAL A 365 -3.36 0.55 -5.53
C VAL A 365 -1.94 0.03 -5.78
N LEU A 366 -0.98 0.33 -4.89
CA LEU A 366 0.41 -0.12 -5.01
C LEU A 366 0.56 -1.64 -4.83
N THR A 367 -0.29 -2.27 -4.02
CA THR A 367 -0.30 -3.72 -3.81
C THR A 367 -0.61 -4.46 -5.12
N HIS A 368 -1.57 -3.95 -5.89
CA HIS A 368 -1.98 -4.55 -7.17
C HIS A 368 -1.11 -4.08 -8.34
N ASN A 369 -0.67 -2.82 -8.34
CA ASN A 369 0.16 -2.25 -9.40
C ASN A 369 1.57 -1.94 -8.85
N GLN A 370 2.35 -2.99 -8.59
CA GLN A 370 3.68 -2.87 -7.96
C GLN A 370 4.70 -2.09 -8.82
N GLU A 371 4.49 -1.98 -10.13
CA GLU A 371 5.25 -1.10 -11.03
C GLU A 371 5.26 0.37 -10.61
N LEU A 372 4.26 0.81 -9.85
CA LEU A 372 4.13 2.20 -9.43
C LEU A 372 4.95 2.53 -8.17
N ILE A 373 5.47 1.53 -7.45
CA ILE A 373 6.16 1.75 -6.17
C ILE A 373 7.43 2.60 -6.36
N ALA A 374 8.39 2.12 -7.16
CA ALA A 374 9.64 2.85 -7.44
C ALA A 374 9.43 4.28 -7.98
N PRO A 375 8.59 4.53 -9.01
CA PRO A 375 8.36 5.89 -9.51
C PRO A 375 7.62 6.78 -8.50
N TYR A 376 6.69 6.24 -7.71
CA TYR A 376 6.03 7.01 -6.64
C TYR A 376 7.01 7.41 -5.54
N MET A 377 7.91 6.50 -5.12
CA MET A 377 8.94 6.81 -4.13
C MET A 377 9.90 7.91 -4.60
N ASN A 378 10.32 7.87 -5.87
CA ASN A 378 11.16 8.93 -6.44
C ASN A 378 10.40 10.26 -6.59
N TRP A 379 9.10 10.21 -6.86
CA TRP A 379 8.26 11.41 -6.86
C TRP A 379 8.17 12.05 -5.47
N ILE A 380 8.05 11.25 -4.39
CA ILE A 380 8.07 11.76 -3.01
C ILE A 380 9.41 12.44 -2.71
N VAL A 381 10.55 11.92 -3.17
CA VAL A 381 11.83 12.60 -2.99
C VAL A 381 11.82 13.97 -3.69
N GLN A 382 11.32 14.03 -4.92
CA GLN A 382 11.34 15.26 -5.71
C GLN A 382 10.34 16.34 -5.23
N HIS A 383 9.16 15.94 -4.75
CA HIS A 383 8.05 16.88 -4.43
C HIS A 383 7.64 16.87 -2.95
N GLY A 384 8.01 15.84 -2.19
CA GLY A 384 7.55 15.59 -0.83
C GLY A 384 8.46 16.13 0.28
N GLY A 385 9.48 16.92 -0.04
CA GLY A 385 10.42 17.48 0.94
C GLY A 385 11.81 16.86 0.94
N GLY A 386 12.13 16.00 -0.03
CA GLY A 386 13.44 15.37 -0.17
C GLY A 386 13.51 13.99 0.45
N TYR A 387 14.69 13.65 0.96
CA TYR A 387 14.93 12.39 1.66
C TYR A 387 14.28 12.39 3.05
N HIS A 388 13.97 11.21 3.59
CA HIS A 388 13.14 11.04 4.80
C HIS A 388 13.90 11.32 6.12
N ASP A 389 14.50 12.50 6.24
CA ASP A 389 15.35 12.83 7.38
C ASP A 389 14.58 12.80 8.70
N PRO A 390 15.17 12.17 9.74
CA PRO A 390 14.50 11.89 11.00
C PRO A 390 14.11 13.16 11.76
N SER A 391 12.81 13.44 11.80
CA SER A 391 12.22 14.51 12.60
C SER A 391 10.92 14.01 13.21
N LEU A 392 10.64 14.27 14.50
CA LEU A 392 9.40 13.80 15.12
C LEU A 392 8.22 14.73 14.77
N THR A 393 7.91 14.85 13.47
CA THR A 393 6.79 15.63 12.94
C THR A 393 5.64 14.70 12.57
N SER A 394 4.41 15.23 12.49
CA SER A 394 3.26 14.46 12.00
C SER A 394 3.51 13.93 10.59
N TRP A 395 4.10 14.76 9.73
CA TRP A 395 4.55 14.37 8.40
C TRP A 395 5.48 13.14 8.45
N TRP A 396 6.55 13.20 9.24
CA TRP A 396 7.52 12.10 9.28
C TRP A 396 6.90 10.79 9.82
N ILE A 397 6.03 10.86 10.82
CA ILE A 397 5.32 9.67 11.35
C ILE A 397 4.41 9.07 10.29
N THR A 398 3.61 9.89 9.59
CA THR A 398 2.70 9.38 8.55
C THR A 398 3.45 8.79 7.36
N TYR A 399 4.55 9.41 6.92
CA TYR A 399 5.36 8.86 5.82
C TYR A 399 6.14 7.62 6.27
N THR A 400 6.59 7.54 7.52
CA THR A 400 7.14 6.31 8.09
C THR A 400 6.12 5.18 8.07
N LEU A 401 4.86 5.47 8.41
CA LEU A 401 3.76 4.51 8.31
C LEU A 401 3.54 4.07 6.86
N LEU A 402 3.49 5.01 5.90
CA LEU A 402 3.38 4.72 4.47
C LEU A 402 4.51 3.78 4.01
N TYR A 403 5.76 4.11 4.29
CA TYR A 403 6.91 3.29 3.90
C TYR A 403 6.88 1.90 4.55
N SER A 404 6.52 1.83 5.83
CA SER A 404 6.38 0.55 6.53
C SER A 404 5.32 -0.35 5.88
N GLN A 405 4.19 0.22 5.43
CA GLN A 405 3.13 -0.53 4.76
C GLN A 405 3.56 -0.96 3.35
N ILE A 406 4.26 -0.09 2.60
CA ILE A 406 4.79 -0.42 1.26
C ILE A 406 5.86 -1.51 1.33
N LEU A 407 6.70 -1.51 2.36
CA LEU A 407 7.72 -2.54 2.56
C LEU A 407 7.12 -3.90 2.97
N GLN A 408 5.89 -3.92 3.47
CA GLN A 408 5.16 -5.15 3.81
C GLN A 408 4.36 -5.74 2.64
N ILE A 409 4.28 -5.05 1.50
CA ILE A 409 3.62 -5.57 0.30
C ILE A 409 4.40 -6.80 -0.20
N PRO A 410 3.75 -7.98 -0.32
CA PRO A 410 4.41 -9.19 -0.82
C PRO A 410 4.74 -9.05 -2.31
N PRO A 411 5.85 -9.64 -2.78
CA PRO A 411 6.21 -9.62 -4.20
C PRO A 411 5.13 -10.32 -5.03
N SER A 412 4.73 -9.69 -6.14
CA SER A 412 3.81 -10.31 -7.09
C SER A 412 4.48 -11.53 -7.73
N THR A 413 3.90 -12.71 -7.51
CA THR A 413 4.27 -13.95 -8.17
C THR A 413 3.61 -13.98 -9.55
N GLY A 414 4.23 -13.32 -10.54
CA GLY A 414 3.89 -13.58 -11.94
C GLY A 414 4.09 -15.06 -12.27
N ASN A 415 3.59 -15.55 -13.41
CA ASN A 415 3.80 -16.93 -13.84
C ASN A 415 5.31 -17.22 -13.96
N ASN A 416 5.87 -17.75 -12.87
CA ASN A 416 7.29 -18.03 -12.69
C ASN A 416 7.66 -19.21 -13.61
N SER A 417 8.04 -18.92 -14.85
CA SER A 417 8.85 -19.87 -15.60
C SER A 417 10.30 -19.69 -15.16
N ASN A 418 10.96 -20.79 -14.82
CA ASN A 418 12.36 -20.82 -14.36
C ASN A 418 13.35 -20.19 -15.36
N THR A 419 12.91 -19.85 -16.56
CA THR A 419 13.67 -19.23 -17.65
C THR A 419 13.63 -17.70 -17.66
N THR A 420 12.88 -17.06 -16.76
CA THR A 420 12.76 -15.59 -16.71
C THR A 420 14.06 -14.94 -16.22
N LYS A 421 14.60 -14.01 -17.02
CA LYS A 421 15.76 -13.18 -16.65
C LYS A 421 15.28 -11.95 -15.87
N PHE A 422 15.39 -12.03 -14.55
CA PHE A 422 15.05 -10.93 -13.65
C PHE A 422 16.04 -9.75 -13.75
N ASP A 423 15.54 -8.53 -13.58
CA ASP A 423 16.38 -7.34 -13.40
C ASP A 423 16.60 -6.99 -11.92
N SER A 424 17.79 -7.30 -11.40
CA SER A 424 18.16 -7.00 -10.02
C SER A 424 18.03 -5.52 -9.68
N LYS A 425 18.22 -4.60 -10.64
CA LYS A 425 18.09 -3.15 -10.41
C LYS A 425 16.65 -2.76 -10.14
N LEU A 426 15.72 -3.19 -10.98
CA LEU A 426 14.28 -2.90 -10.81
C LEU A 426 13.74 -3.48 -9.49
N ILE A 427 14.19 -4.68 -9.13
CA ILE A 427 13.79 -5.32 -7.87
C ILE A 427 14.39 -4.55 -6.69
N SER A 428 15.65 -4.13 -6.77
CA SER A 428 16.32 -3.37 -5.71
C SER A 428 15.60 -2.05 -5.39
N GLU A 429 15.08 -1.34 -6.40
CA GLU A 429 14.36 -0.07 -6.21
C GLU A 429 12.97 -0.25 -5.56
N ASN A 430 12.43 -1.47 -5.56
CA ASN A 430 11.20 -1.81 -4.85
C ASN A 430 11.44 -2.30 -3.41
N ILE A 431 12.66 -2.74 -3.11
CA ILE A 431 13.11 -3.13 -1.77
C ILE A 431 13.61 -1.90 -1.01
N ILE A 432 14.50 -1.13 -1.63
CA ILE A 432 15.06 0.11 -1.10
C ILE A 432 14.33 1.29 -1.72
N LEU A 433 13.38 1.80 -0.95
CA LEU A 433 12.61 2.97 -1.33
C LEU A 433 13.54 4.19 -1.41
N ALA A 434 13.44 4.96 -2.51
CA ALA A 434 14.32 6.11 -2.75
C ALA A 434 14.44 7.12 -1.57
N PRO A 435 13.38 7.42 -0.77
CA PRO A 435 13.50 8.28 0.40
C PRO A 435 14.37 7.73 1.54
N LEU A 436 14.63 6.40 1.56
CA LEU A 436 15.33 5.66 2.61
C LEU A 436 16.77 5.31 2.19
N GLY A 437 17.60 6.31 1.95
CA GLY A 437 19.02 6.12 1.64
C GLY A 437 19.87 5.77 2.88
N LYS A 438 21.11 5.31 2.64
CA LYS A 438 22.08 4.95 3.70
C LYS A 438 22.25 6.06 4.74
N THR A 439 22.41 7.31 4.28
CA THR A 439 22.60 8.48 5.14
C THR A 439 21.41 8.73 6.06
N VAL A 440 20.19 8.63 5.54
CA VAL A 440 18.94 8.84 6.29
C VAL A 440 18.80 7.80 7.40
N LEU A 441 19.06 6.53 7.07
CA LEU A 441 18.98 5.44 8.04
C LEU A 441 20.04 5.61 9.13
N ILE A 442 21.28 5.96 8.78
CA ILE A 442 22.33 6.27 9.76
C ILE A 442 21.92 7.46 10.63
N ASN A 443 21.42 8.55 10.05
CA ASN A 443 20.94 9.71 10.80
C ASN A 443 19.86 9.30 11.81
N GLY A 444 18.91 8.45 11.42
CA GLY A 444 17.84 7.94 12.30
C GLY A 444 18.37 7.14 13.49
N LEU A 445 19.48 6.43 13.31
CA LEU A 445 20.16 5.67 14.37
C LEU A 445 21.00 6.55 15.31
N THR A 446 21.56 7.66 14.82
CA THR A 446 22.42 8.56 15.62
C THR A 446 21.67 9.46 16.61
N ILE A 447 20.34 9.63 16.48
CA ILE A 447 19.54 10.48 17.39
C ILE A 447 19.19 9.72 18.67
N ILE A 448 20.23 9.43 19.46
CA ILE A 448 20.16 8.61 20.69
C ILE A 448 19.11 9.14 21.69
N LYS A 449 18.87 10.46 21.71
CA LYS A 449 17.90 11.12 22.62
C LYS A 449 16.43 10.80 22.34
N LYS A 450 16.08 10.20 21.18
CA LYS A 450 14.68 9.96 20.78
C LYS A 450 14.47 8.47 20.46
N PRO A 451 14.14 7.62 21.45
CA PRO A 451 14.03 6.17 21.26
C PRO A 451 12.99 5.76 20.22
N LEU A 452 11.91 6.54 20.07
CA LEU A 452 10.87 6.27 19.07
C LEU A 452 11.40 6.39 17.63
N ILE A 453 12.26 7.36 17.35
CA ILE A 453 12.87 7.53 16.01
C ILE A 453 13.76 6.33 15.71
N ILE A 454 14.57 5.91 16.70
CA ILE A 454 15.46 4.75 16.57
C ILE A 454 14.64 3.48 16.30
N GLN A 455 13.58 3.24 17.09
CA GLN A 455 12.70 2.10 16.93
C GLN A 455 12.05 2.05 15.55
N LEU A 456 11.52 3.18 15.08
CA LEU A 456 10.88 3.27 13.77
C LEU A 456 11.89 3.11 12.62
N THR A 457 13.11 3.65 12.79
CA THR A 457 14.21 3.45 11.83
C THR A 457 14.62 1.98 11.77
N PHE A 458 14.79 1.32 12.91
CA PHE A 458 15.04 -0.12 12.95
C PHE A 458 13.90 -0.93 12.35
N GLN A 459 12.65 -0.54 12.58
CA GLN A 459 11.50 -1.20 11.97
C GLN A 459 11.53 -1.08 10.44
N LEU A 460 11.90 0.08 9.88
CA LEU A 460 12.09 0.23 8.43
C LEU A 460 13.20 -0.69 7.92
N ILE A 461 14.37 -0.71 8.57
CA ILE A 461 15.48 -1.61 8.20
C ILE A 461 15.04 -3.07 8.23
N LEU A 462 14.34 -3.48 9.29
CA LEU A 462 13.83 -4.84 9.43
C LEU A 462 12.85 -5.21 8.30
N TYR A 463 11.97 -4.29 7.91
CA TYR A 463 11.06 -4.53 6.80
C TYR A 463 11.77 -4.57 5.45
N ILE A 464 12.82 -3.77 5.23
CA ILE A 464 13.67 -3.86 4.03
C ILE A 464 14.27 -5.27 3.93
N LEU A 465 14.85 -5.79 5.02
CA LEU A 465 15.44 -7.14 5.05
C LEU A 465 14.40 -8.24 4.84
N LYS A 466 13.22 -8.14 5.48
CA LYS A 466 12.12 -9.09 5.27
C LYS A 466 11.62 -9.08 3.82
N LYS A 467 11.56 -7.90 3.20
CA LYS A 467 11.19 -7.77 1.79
C LYS A 467 12.24 -8.40 0.89
N LEU A 468 13.53 -8.16 1.15
CA LEU A 468 14.62 -8.84 0.44
C LEU A 468 14.49 -10.36 0.56
N GLU A 469 14.27 -10.89 1.76
CA GLU A 469 14.06 -12.33 1.98
C GLU A 469 12.89 -12.89 1.15
N SER A 470 11.79 -12.13 1.03
CA SER A 470 10.64 -12.53 0.20
C SER A 470 10.97 -12.59 -1.29
N PHE A 471 11.77 -11.65 -1.81
CA PHE A 471 12.22 -11.65 -3.21
C PHE A 471 13.25 -12.77 -3.48
N LEU A 472 14.15 -13.05 -2.54
CA LEU A 472 15.15 -14.12 -2.67
C LEU A 472 14.55 -15.53 -2.77
N LYS A 473 13.30 -15.70 -2.34
CA LYS A 473 12.54 -16.95 -2.52
C LYS A 473 12.02 -17.14 -3.95
N ILE A 474 11.92 -16.07 -4.73
CA ILE A 474 11.33 -16.05 -6.09
C ILE A 474 12.41 -15.92 -7.17
N VAL A 475 13.46 -15.15 -6.89
CA VAL A 475 14.42 -14.68 -7.90
C VAL A 475 15.64 -15.59 -7.98
N ASN A 476 16.09 -15.86 -9.21
CA ASN A 476 17.31 -16.65 -9.48
C ASN A 476 18.61 -15.86 -9.28
N VAL A 477 18.59 -14.53 -9.48
CA VAL A 477 19.76 -13.64 -9.36
C VAL A 477 19.91 -13.14 -7.93
N LYS A 478 20.40 -13.99 -7.03
CA LYS A 478 20.45 -13.70 -5.60
C LYS A 478 21.57 -12.73 -5.22
N GLN A 479 22.79 -12.95 -5.71
CA GLN A 479 23.98 -12.22 -5.26
C GLN A 479 23.95 -10.73 -5.62
N ASP A 480 23.74 -10.41 -6.91
CA ASP A 480 23.67 -9.01 -7.36
C ASP A 480 22.58 -8.22 -6.63
N LEU A 481 21.45 -8.86 -6.30
CA LEU A 481 20.37 -8.22 -5.56
C LEU A 481 20.76 -7.94 -4.11
N ILE A 482 21.42 -8.89 -3.46
CA ILE A 482 21.96 -8.74 -2.11
C ILE A 482 22.94 -7.56 -2.10
N ASP A 483 23.92 -7.52 -3.00
CA ASP A 483 24.93 -6.46 -3.03
C ASP A 483 24.29 -5.06 -3.24
N LEU A 484 23.34 -4.94 -4.16
CA LEU A 484 22.61 -3.69 -4.39
C LEU A 484 21.82 -3.23 -3.17
N VAL A 485 21.24 -4.14 -2.39
CA VAL A 485 20.48 -3.78 -1.19
C VAL A 485 21.41 -3.42 -0.03
N PHE A 486 22.45 -4.21 0.22
CA PHE A 486 23.36 -4.00 1.34
C PHE A 486 24.23 -2.74 1.18
N THR A 487 24.56 -2.32 -0.04
CA THR A 487 25.30 -1.06 -0.28
C THR A 487 24.57 0.20 0.21
N GLN A 488 23.23 0.16 0.29
CA GLN A 488 22.39 1.28 0.73
C GLN A 488 21.93 1.16 2.18
N LEU A 489 22.19 0.03 2.83
CA LEU A 489 21.87 -0.16 4.24
C LEU A 489 23.00 0.37 5.15
N PRO A 490 22.70 0.72 6.41
CA PRO A 490 23.72 1.07 7.40
C PRO A 490 24.68 -0.10 7.66
N ASP A 491 25.94 0.21 7.89
CA ASP A 491 26.92 -0.83 8.24
C ASP A 491 26.60 -1.40 9.63
N LEU A 492 26.89 -2.69 9.85
CA LEU A 492 26.64 -3.39 11.12
C LEU A 492 27.21 -2.62 12.33
N ASN A 493 28.35 -1.94 12.17
CA ASN A 493 28.96 -1.12 13.22
C ASN A 493 28.03 -0.02 13.74
N SER A 494 27.26 0.62 12.88
CA SER A 494 26.31 1.68 13.28
C SER A 494 25.19 1.12 14.15
N ILE A 495 24.70 -0.08 13.83
CA ILE A 495 23.65 -0.78 14.60
C ILE A 495 24.22 -1.23 15.95
N ILE A 496 25.44 -1.78 15.97
CA ILE A 496 26.14 -2.21 17.18
C ILE A 496 26.41 -1.03 18.12
N GLN A 497 26.79 0.13 17.58
CA GLN A 497 27.00 1.35 18.37
C GLN A 497 25.72 1.80 19.09
N VAL A 498 24.56 1.68 18.43
CA VAL A 498 23.27 1.97 19.09
C VAL A 498 23.05 0.99 20.25
N ILE A 499 23.20 -0.31 20.02
CA ILE A 499 23.01 -1.34 21.07
C ILE A 499 23.93 -1.09 22.28
N ASN A 500 25.19 -0.73 22.02
CA ASN A 500 26.21 -0.48 23.05
C ASN A 500 26.16 0.95 23.62
N SER A 501 25.21 1.79 23.21
CA SER A 501 25.13 3.15 23.73
C SER A 501 24.80 3.13 25.24
N PRO A 502 25.42 4.01 26.04
CA PRO A 502 25.24 4.02 27.49
C PRO A 502 23.79 4.27 27.91
N THR A 503 23.00 4.92 27.05
CA THR A 503 21.56 5.12 27.22
C THR A 503 20.73 3.84 27.12
N LEU A 504 21.21 2.84 26.38
CA LEU A 504 20.61 1.51 26.26
C LEU A 504 21.11 0.52 27.33
N LEU A 505 22.30 0.77 27.88
CA LEU A 505 22.92 -0.04 28.93
C LEU A 505 22.57 0.43 30.35
N GLY A 506 22.15 1.69 30.54
CA GLY A 506 21.84 2.29 31.83
C GLY A 506 20.40 2.03 32.30
N GLN A 507 20.25 1.13 33.28
CA GLN A 507 19.16 1.02 34.27
C GLN A 507 17.69 0.88 33.75
N GLN A 508 17.20 -0.37 33.86
CA GLN A 508 15.82 -0.81 34.18
C GLN A 508 14.61 -0.30 33.40
N SER A 509 14.75 0.55 32.38
CA SER A 509 13.59 1.02 31.62
C SER A 509 13.15 -0.04 30.60
N GLN A 510 12.03 -0.72 30.89
CA GLN A 510 11.34 -1.67 30.01
C GLN A 510 11.17 -1.15 28.56
N GLN A 511 11.19 0.17 28.38
CA GLN A 511 11.04 0.92 27.13
C GLN A 511 12.08 0.55 26.06
N TYR A 512 13.29 0.13 26.44
CA TYR A 512 14.36 -0.20 25.48
C TYR A 512 14.43 -1.69 25.10
N LYS A 513 13.65 -2.54 25.76
CA LYS A 513 13.66 -3.99 25.50
C LYS A 513 13.34 -4.32 24.04
N ILE A 514 12.37 -3.60 23.46
CA ILE A 514 11.93 -3.77 22.08
C ILE A 514 13.03 -3.31 21.11
N ILE A 515 13.67 -2.17 21.36
CA ILE A 515 14.76 -1.64 20.52
C ILE A 515 15.88 -2.67 20.43
N LYS A 516 16.33 -3.20 21.58
CA LYS A 516 17.37 -4.22 21.64
C LYS A 516 16.98 -5.49 20.86
N LEU A 517 15.75 -5.97 21.00
CA LEU A 517 15.25 -7.12 20.22
C LEU A 517 15.24 -6.83 18.72
N THR A 518 14.73 -5.68 18.30
CA THR A 518 14.71 -5.31 16.87
C THR A 518 16.11 -5.18 16.30
N ALA A 519 17.05 -4.58 17.03
CA ALA A 519 18.42 -4.45 16.57
C ALA A 519 19.11 -5.83 16.43
N LEU A 520 18.92 -6.74 17.39
CA LEU A 520 19.47 -8.10 17.31
C LEU A 520 18.84 -8.93 16.20
N THR A 521 17.52 -8.86 15.99
CA THR A 521 16.88 -9.51 14.84
C THR A 521 17.37 -8.95 13.50
N ILE A 522 17.73 -7.67 13.45
CA ILE A 522 18.35 -7.09 12.26
C ILE A 522 19.74 -7.71 12.05
N ILE A 523 20.58 -7.79 13.09
CA ILE A 523 21.91 -8.41 12.98
C ILE A 523 21.80 -9.88 12.54
N GLU A 524 20.88 -10.64 13.12
CA GLU A 524 20.60 -12.03 12.71
C GLU A 524 20.22 -12.13 11.23
N LYS A 525 19.42 -11.19 10.73
CA LYS A 525 19.06 -11.11 9.31
C LYS A 525 20.19 -10.65 8.40
N TYR A 526 21.06 -9.74 8.84
CA TYR A 526 22.26 -9.38 8.08
C TYR A 526 23.16 -10.61 7.88
N GLU A 527 23.48 -11.31 8.97
CA GLU A 527 24.37 -12.48 8.95
C GLU A 527 23.79 -13.67 8.16
N SER A 528 22.46 -13.85 8.16
CA SER A 528 21.83 -14.94 7.38
C SER A 528 21.72 -14.65 5.87
N LEU A 529 21.73 -13.38 5.47
CA LEU A 529 21.55 -12.97 4.07
C LEU A 529 22.88 -12.69 3.34
N LEU A 530 23.93 -12.32 4.06
CA LEU A 530 25.27 -12.15 3.50
C LEU A 530 25.94 -13.53 3.30
N PRO A 531 26.35 -13.90 2.08
CA PRO A 531 27.13 -15.12 1.87
C PRO A 531 28.53 -14.98 2.48
N SER A 532 28.99 -16.02 3.16
CA SER A 532 30.26 -16.11 3.89
C SER A 532 31.53 -16.18 3.02
N VAL A 533 31.46 -15.76 1.74
CA VAL A 533 32.51 -16.05 0.74
C VAL A 533 33.02 -14.75 0.10
N GLU A 534 34.27 -14.41 0.42
CA GLU A 534 35.23 -13.69 -0.44
C GLU A 534 34.99 -12.21 -0.80
N THR A 535 34.64 -11.35 0.16
CA THR A 535 34.94 -9.91 0.00
C THR A 535 36.09 -9.47 0.89
N THR A 536 37.19 -9.20 0.21
CA THR A 536 38.50 -8.82 0.71
C THR A 536 38.45 -7.50 1.51
N THR A 537 39.14 -7.52 2.67
CA THR A 537 39.65 -6.40 3.47
C THR A 537 38.73 -5.61 4.42
N THR A 538 37.41 -5.53 4.25
CA THR A 538 36.54 -4.73 5.17
C THR A 538 35.63 -5.54 6.09
N THR A 539 35.45 -6.83 5.82
CA THR A 539 34.52 -7.72 6.56
C THR A 539 35.10 -8.22 7.88
N THR A 540 36.43 -8.32 8.00
CA THR A 540 37.12 -8.82 9.21
C THR A 540 36.89 -7.93 10.44
N SER A 541 36.74 -6.62 10.29
CA SER A 541 36.47 -5.73 11.42
C SER A 541 35.06 -5.86 11.99
N ASN A 542 34.07 -6.12 11.11
CA ASN A 542 32.67 -6.21 11.51
C ASN A 542 32.40 -7.53 12.26
N ASN A 543 33.01 -8.63 11.79
CA ASN A 543 32.93 -9.94 12.44
C ASN A 543 33.40 -9.85 13.90
N ASN A 544 34.53 -9.19 14.17
CA ASN A 544 35.04 -9.02 15.54
C ASN A 544 34.08 -8.25 16.46
N MET A 545 33.38 -7.22 15.97
CA MET A 545 32.43 -6.45 16.78
C MET A 545 31.15 -7.23 17.07
N VAL A 546 30.61 -7.94 16.07
CA VAL A 546 29.43 -8.79 16.25
C VAL A 546 29.75 -9.91 17.23
N GLN A 547 30.91 -10.56 17.09
CA GLN A 547 31.40 -11.59 18.01
C GLN A 547 31.53 -11.06 19.45
N LYS A 548 32.09 -9.85 19.61
CA LYS A 548 32.19 -9.20 20.92
C LYS A 548 30.80 -8.93 21.52
N LEU A 549 29.84 -8.50 20.71
CA LEU A 549 28.47 -8.26 21.15
C LEU A 549 27.75 -9.56 21.54
N VAL A 550 27.89 -10.63 20.76
CA VAL A 550 27.28 -11.95 21.04
C VAL A 550 27.84 -12.52 22.33
N SER A 551 29.16 -12.52 22.47
CA SER A 551 29.82 -13.07 23.66
C SER A 551 29.59 -12.25 24.91
N MET A 552 29.59 -10.91 24.84
CA MET A 552 29.19 -10.06 25.96
C MET A 552 27.70 -10.24 26.29
N GLY A 553 26.84 -10.37 25.28
CA GLY A 553 25.42 -10.65 25.47
C GLY A 553 25.20 -11.98 26.21
N ILE A 554 25.94 -13.01 25.84
CA ILE A 554 25.84 -14.34 26.47
C ILE A 554 26.48 -14.34 27.86
N SER A 555 27.61 -13.63 28.07
CA SER A 555 28.20 -13.49 29.40
C SER A 555 27.27 -12.75 30.37
N THR A 556 26.51 -11.74 29.91
CA THR A 556 25.52 -11.07 30.77
C THR A 556 24.41 -12.00 31.25
N PHE A 557 24.08 -13.06 30.50
CA PHE A 557 23.14 -14.07 31.00
C PHE A 557 23.77 -14.97 32.05
N THR A 558 25.07 -15.26 31.96
CA THR A 558 25.78 -16.06 32.97
C THR A 558 26.11 -15.31 34.25
N GLU A 559 26.21 -13.97 34.20
CA GLU A 559 26.46 -13.13 35.39
C GLU A 559 25.17 -12.76 36.13
N ASN A 560 24.03 -12.66 35.44
CA ASN A 560 22.74 -12.29 36.04
C ASN A 560 21.85 -13.47 36.44
N VAL A 561 22.41 -14.68 36.49
CA VAL A 561 21.67 -15.94 36.74
C VAL A 561 20.90 -15.92 38.06
N ASP A 562 21.39 -15.19 39.07
CA ASP A 562 20.74 -15.09 40.39
C ASP A 562 19.30 -14.51 40.32
N ASN A 563 18.96 -13.81 39.23
CA ASN A 563 17.66 -13.19 39.01
C ASN A 563 16.88 -13.95 37.93
N ASN A 564 16.27 -15.09 38.26
CA ASN A 564 15.29 -15.85 37.46
C ASN A 564 15.15 -15.38 35.99
N LEU A 565 15.82 -16.06 35.05
CA LEU A 565 15.79 -15.77 33.62
C LEU A 565 14.35 -15.53 33.12
N THR A 566 14.08 -14.36 32.55
CA THR A 566 12.75 -14.06 32.00
C THR A 566 12.60 -14.63 30.58
N ASN A 567 11.37 -14.84 30.10
CA ASN A 567 11.13 -15.27 28.70
C ASN A 567 11.80 -14.33 27.67
N TYR A 568 11.95 -13.05 28.01
CA TYR A 568 12.67 -12.07 27.20
C TYR A 568 14.15 -12.41 27.07
N ASP A 569 14.78 -12.83 28.17
CA ASP A 569 16.19 -13.22 28.22
C ASP A 569 16.42 -14.49 27.40
N LEU A 570 15.48 -15.42 27.42
CA LEU A 570 15.52 -16.63 26.59
C LEU A 570 15.43 -16.31 25.09
N ILE A 571 14.59 -15.35 24.70
CA ILE A 571 14.49 -14.90 23.30
C ILE A 571 15.78 -14.20 22.87
N LEU A 572 16.33 -13.34 23.71
CA LEU A 572 17.61 -12.69 23.43
C LEU A 572 18.73 -13.73 23.27
N PHE A 573 18.79 -14.71 24.17
CA PHE A 573 19.75 -15.81 24.08
C PHE A 573 19.60 -16.58 22.75
N ASP A 574 18.38 -16.96 22.37
CA ASP A 574 18.11 -17.62 21.08
C ASP A 574 18.57 -16.78 19.88
N LEU A 575 18.41 -15.45 19.93
CA LEU A 575 18.91 -14.54 18.89
C LEU A 575 20.43 -14.50 18.83
N TYR A 576 21.12 -14.37 19.96
CA TYR A 576 22.59 -14.42 19.99
C TYR A 576 23.12 -15.75 19.46
N MET A 577 22.44 -16.87 19.78
CA MET A 577 22.79 -18.19 19.28
C MET A 577 22.58 -18.33 17.76
N LYS A 578 21.50 -17.76 17.23
CA LYS A 578 21.26 -17.71 15.78
C LYS A 578 22.30 -16.88 15.04
N ILE A 579 22.64 -15.71 15.58
CA ILE A 579 23.72 -14.86 15.05
C ILE A 579 25.02 -15.67 15.00
N ASN A 580 25.37 -16.35 16.09
CA ASN A 580 26.58 -17.16 16.16
C ASN A 580 26.61 -18.28 15.11
N ASN A 581 25.49 -19.00 14.97
CA ASN A 581 25.37 -20.09 14.00
C ASN A 581 25.63 -19.66 12.55
N ASN A 582 25.31 -18.41 12.22
CA ASN A 582 25.54 -17.85 10.89
C ASN A 582 27.01 -17.42 10.71
N ILE A 583 27.63 -16.84 11.74
CA ILE A 583 29.05 -16.45 11.73
C ILE A 583 29.98 -17.65 11.53
N ASP A 584 29.65 -18.80 12.11
CA ASP A 584 30.47 -20.03 12.03
C ASP A 584 30.62 -20.59 10.61
N SER A 585 29.82 -20.12 9.65
CA SER A 585 30.05 -20.44 8.23
C SER A 585 31.29 -19.72 7.66
N GLY A 586 31.79 -18.69 8.34
CA GLY A 586 33.07 -18.02 8.08
C GLY A 586 34.15 -18.49 9.06
N GLN A 587 35.38 -18.67 8.58
CA GLN A 587 36.52 -19.23 9.32
C GLN A 587 37.03 -18.37 10.52
N ASP A 588 36.33 -17.30 10.90
CA ASP A 588 36.85 -16.25 11.78
C ASP A 588 36.40 -16.33 13.24
N PHE A 589 35.48 -17.22 13.62
CA PHE A 589 35.02 -17.29 15.02
C PHE A 589 35.97 -18.11 15.91
N LYS A 590 36.79 -17.40 16.69
CA LYS A 590 37.68 -18.01 17.70
C LYS A 590 36.95 -18.24 19.02
N TRP A 591 35.91 -19.06 19.01
CA TRP A 591 35.07 -19.39 20.17
C TRP A 591 35.83 -19.89 21.40
N TRP A 592 37.03 -20.43 21.18
CA TRP A 592 37.95 -20.93 22.20
C TRP A 592 38.79 -19.86 22.90
N ASN A 593 38.72 -18.59 22.47
CA ASN A 593 39.47 -17.50 23.08
C ASN A 593 38.65 -16.75 24.13
N LYS A 594 39.30 -16.32 25.21
CA LYS A 594 38.78 -15.30 26.13
C LYS A 594 38.72 -13.96 25.40
N LEU A 595 37.59 -13.25 25.48
CA LEU A 595 37.46 -11.93 24.83
C LEU A 595 38.08 -10.80 25.64
N THR A 596 38.04 -10.93 26.95
CA THR A 596 38.65 -10.03 27.93
C THR A 596 39.28 -10.87 29.03
N ASN A 597 40.27 -10.33 29.74
CA ASN A 597 40.98 -11.05 30.81
C ASN A 597 40.06 -11.54 31.94
N ASN A 598 38.86 -10.96 32.07
CA ASN A 598 37.87 -11.32 33.09
C ASN A 598 36.72 -12.18 32.56
N SER A 599 36.65 -12.43 31.25
CA SER A 599 35.60 -13.26 30.64
C SER A 599 36.12 -14.66 30.34
N ASN A 600 35.24 -15.66 30.46
CA ASN A 600 35.57 -17.01 30.02
C ASN A 600 35.43 -17.12 28.49
N SER A 601 35.97 -18.17 27.89
CA SER A 601 35.72 -18.48 26.48
C SER A 601 34.24 -18.74 26.23
N PHE A 602 33.80 -18.57 24.98
CA PHE A 602 32.40 -18.80 24.60
C PHE A 602 31.93 -20.21 24.97
N PHE A 603 32.78 -21.21 24.72
CA PHE A 603 32.50 -22.59 25.09
C PHE A 603 32.22 -22.75 26.59
N THR A 604 33.09 -22.18 27.42
CA THR A 604 32.94 -22.24 28.88
C THR A 604 31.70 -21.48 29.35
N VAL A 605 31.38 -20.34 28.73
CA VAL A 605 30.15 -19.58 29.03
C VAL A 605 28.90 -20.41 28.71
N LEU A 606 28.89 -21.16 27.60
CA LEU A 606 27.76 -22.04 27.27
C LEU A 606 27.59 -23.21 28.25
N ILE A 607 28.69 -23.83 28.69
CA ILE A 607 28.63 -24.89 29.71
C ILE A 607 28.14 -24.33 31.03
N LYS A 608 28.70 -23.18 31.47
CA LYS A 608 28.21 -22.45 32.64
C LYS A 608 26.71 -22.23 32.53
N PHE A 609 26.24 -21.76 31.37
CA PHE A 609 24.83 -21.52 31.15
C PHE A 609 23.99 -22.80 31.29
N ILE A 610 24.39 -23.91 30.68
CA ILE A 610 23.68 -25.20 30.82
C ILE A 610 23.53 -25.58 32.29
N ILE A 611 24.63 -25.58 33.05
CA ILE A 611 24.62 -26.01 34.46
C ILE A 611 23.76 -25.06 35.29
N THR A 612 23.85 -23.75 35.05
CA THR A 612 22.99 -22.77 35.72
C THR A 612 21.51 -22.95 35.37
N THR A 613 21.17 -23.36 34.15
CA THR A 613 19.77 -23.64 33.79
C THR A 613 19.25 -24.97 34.34
N GLN A 614 20.13 -25.96 34.54
CA GLN A 614 19.79 -27.25 35.15
C GLN A 614 19.49 -27.09 36.64
N THR A 615 20.31 -26.32 37.36
CA THR A 615 20.05 -26.00 38.78
C THR A 615 18.72 -25.26 38.99
N ILE A 616 18.32 -24.39 38.05
CA ILE A 616 16.99 -23.73 38.07
C ILE A 616 15.85 -24.72 37.76
N HIS A 617 16.07 -25.68 36.85
CA HIS A 617 15.07 -26.70 36.50
C HIS A 617 14.80 -27.67 37.66
N ASN A 618 15.80 -27.98 38.49
CA ASN A 618 15.59 -28.77 39.70
C ASN A 618 14.66 -28.08 40.72
N ASN A 619 14.48 -26.75 40.59
CA ASN A 619 13.58 -25.96 41.42
C ASN A 619 12.26 -25.56 40.71
N SER A 620 12.12 -25.79 39.39
CA SER A 620 10.92 -25.39 38.64
C SER A 620 10.65 -26.28 37.42
N ASN A 621 9.45 -26.89 37.37
CA ASN A 621 8.93 -27.74 36.28
C ASN A 621 8.65 -26.95 34.98
N SER A 622 9.65 -26.28 34.40
CA SER A 622 9.50 -25.54 33.16
C SER A 622 10.08 -26.31 31.97
N ASN A 623 9.21 -26.79 31.07
CA ASN A 623 9.60 -27.49 29.82
C ASN A 623 10.49 -26.62 28.90
N ASN A 624 10.51 -25.31 29.09
CA ASN A 624 11.26 -24.37 28.24
C ASN A 624 12.78 -24.51 28.40
N SER A 625 13.28 -24.89 29.58
CA SER A 625 14.73 -25.02 29.80
C SER A 625 15.34 -26.20 29.05
N GLN A 626 14.61 -27.31 28.93
CA GLN A 626 15.08 -28.50 28.20
C GLN A 626 15.36 -28.21 26.72
N VAL A 627 14.49 -27.44 26.05
CA VAL A 627 14.69 -27.06 24.64
C VAL A 627 15.97 -26.25 24.46
N ILE A 628 16.29 -25.37 25.41
CA ILE A 628 17.49 -24.54 25.38
C ILE A 628 18.73 -25.37 25.62
N ILE A 629 18.71 -26.27 26.61
CA ILE A 629 19.82 -27.19 26.89
C ILE A 629 20.14 -28.02 25.64
N VAL A 630 19.11 -28.56 24.97
CA VAL A 630 19.29 -29.31 23.72
C VAL A 630 19.90 -28.43 22.61
N LYS A 631 19.44 -27.19 22.43
CA LYS A 631 20.02 -26.25 21.44
C LYS A 631 21.47 -25.92 21.73
N ILE A 632 21.83 -25.65 22.99
CA ILE A 632 23.22 -25.35 23.36
C ILE A 632 24.10 -26.58 23.18
N TYR A 633 23.62 -27.75 23.58
CA TYR A 633 24.29 -29.02 23.34
C TYR A 633 24.54 -29.28 21.85
N GLN A 634 23.54 -29.02 21.00
CA GLN A 634 23.69 -29.10 19.54
C GLN A 634 24.74 -28.11 19.01
N LEU A 635 24.75 -26.87 19.52
CA LEU A 635 25.77 -25.89 19.14
C LEU A 635 27.17 -26.35 19.57
N LEU A 636 27.34 -26.79 20.81
CA LEU A 636 28.62 -27.28 21.33
C LEU A 636 29.13 -28.49 20.53
N ASN A 637 28.26 -29.42 20.16
CA ASN A 637 28.64 -30.52 19.27
C ASN A 637 29.09 -30.02 17.90
N LYS A 638 28.33 -29.09 17.29
CA LYS A 638 28.68 -28.51 15.99
C LYS A 638 30.06 -27.82 16.04
N LEU A 639 30.33 -27.04 17.08
CA LEU A 639 31.64 -26.38 17.28
C LEU A 639 32.79 -27.38 17.44
N CYS A 640 32.55 -28.50 18.13
CA CYS A 640 33.57 -29.51 18.41
C CYS A 640 33.85 -30.47 17.24
N ASN A 641 32.84 -30.79 16.42
CA ASN A 641 32.92 -31.82 15.38
C ASN A 641 34.06 -31.56 14.38
N ASP A 642 34.23 -30.32 13.93
CA ASP A 642 35.23 -29.97 12.91
C ASP A 642 36.66 -29.84 13.46
N LYS A 643 36.84 -29.89 14.79
CA LYS A 643 38.12 -29.63 15.47
C LYS A 643 38.79 -30.87 16.07
N MET A 644 38.26 -32.07 15.80
CA MET A 644 38.80 -33.36 16.27
C MET A 644 39.07 -33.44 17.78
N LEU A 645 38.34 -32.65 18.60
CA LEU A 645 38.58 -32.53 20.04
C LEU A 645 38.38 -33.85 20.79
N PHE A 646 37.38 -34.61 20.34
CA PHE A 646 36.96 -35.86 20.94
C PHE A 646 37.03 -36.98 19.90
N ASN A 647 37.25 -38.21 20.37
CA ASN A 647 37.25 -39.38 19.49
C ASN A 647 35.82 -39.65 19.01
N ASN A 648 35.67 -39.96 17.71
CA ASN A 648 34.35 -40.19 17.10
C ASN A 648 33.66 -41.49 17.60
N GLN A 649 34.41 -42.40 18.20
CA GLN A 649 33.93 -43.71 18.66
C GLN A 649 33.75 -43.72 20.19
N LEU A 650 32.76 -42.98 20.70
CA LEU A 650 32.42 -42.96 22.13
C LEU A 650 30.96 -43.38 22.34
N LEU A 651 30.69 -44.16 23.40
CA LEU A 651 29.35 -44.62 23.76
C LEU A 651 28.45 -43.49 24.30
N VAL A 652 29.06 -42.50 24.93
CA VAL A 652 28.39 -41.37 25.57
C VAL A 652 28.96 -40.09 25.01
N SER A 653 28.11 -39.07 24.86
CA SER A 653 28.56 -37.76 24.41
C SER A 653 29.57 -37.18 25.40
N PRO A 654 30.81 -36.88 24.97
CA PRO A 654 31.85 -36.34 25.85
C PRO A 654 31.47 -34.97 26.41
N ILE A 655 30.67 -34.20 25.66
CA ILE A 655 30.18 -32.89 26.10
C ILE A 655 29.17 -33.05 27.24
N MET A 656 28.28 -34.05 27.20
CA MET A 656 27.39 -34.32 28.32
C MET A 656 28.13 -34.82 29.54
N ALA A 657 29.12 -35.71 29.37
CA ALA A 657 29.97 -36.14 30.48
C ALA A 657 30.65 -34.94 31.16
N LEU A 658 31.14 -33.97 30.37
CA LEU A 658 31.72 -32.74 30.88
C LEU A 658 30.69 -31.89 31.64
N ILE A 659 29.48 -31.70 31.10
CA ILE A 659 28.41 -30.93 31.75
C ILE A 659 28.06 -31.55 33.11
N TYR A 660 27.78 -32.86 33.15
CA TYR A 660 27.43 -33.55 34.39
C TYR A 660 28.56 -33.55 35.42
N SER A 661 29.82 -33.64 34.99
CA SER A 661 30.98 -33.58 35.91
C SER A 661 31.13 -32.24 36.64
N LEU A 662 30.54 -31.17 36.11
CA LEU A 662 30.61 -29.82 36.66
C LEU A 662 29.35 -29.42 37.43
N ASP A 663 28.25 -30.17 37.29
CA ASP A 663 26.96 -29.91 37.94
C ASP A 663 27.05 -30.06 39.47
N ASP A 664 27.76 -31.08 39.96
CA ASP A 664 27.89 -31.40 41.38
C ASP A 664 28.66 -30.36 42.22
N ASN A 665 29.39 -29.44 41.58
CA ASN A 665 30.30 -28.52 42.27
C ASN A 665 29.70 -27.15 42.64
N ILE A 666 28.42 -26.89 42.34
CA ILE A 666 27.76 -25.58 42.63
C ILE A 666 27.09 -25.57 44.02
N SER A 667 27.73 -26.17 45.02
CA SER A 667 27.26 -26.13 46.41
C SER A 667 27.83 -24.91 47.15
N ASN A 668 27.05 -23.82 47.19
CA ASN A 668 26.95 -22.68 48.15
C ASN A 668 28.15 -22.15 48.97
N ASN A 669 29.38 -22.60 48.80
CA ASN A 669 30.54 -22.14 49.56
C ASN A 669 31.29 -21.04 48.79
N LYS A 670 31.59 -19.92 49.47
CA LYS A 670 32.36 -18.81 48.88
C LYS A 670 33.74 -19.25 48.35
N ASP A 671 34.34 -20.26 48.97
CA ASP A 671 35.60 -20.87 48.52
C ASP A 671 35.41 -21.73 47.27
N ALA A 672 34.23 -22.33 47.08
CA ALA A 672 33.87 -23.06 45.87
C ALA A 672 33.85 -22.12 44.65
N ASN A 673 33.42 -20.86 44.80
CA ASN A 673 33.43 -19.89 43.68
C ASN A 673 34.85 -19.56 43.20
N GLN A 674 35.84 -19.48 44.09
CA GLN A 674 37.23 -19.26 43.69
C GLN A 674 37.81 -20.49 42.99
N PHE A 675 37.48 -21.69 43.49
CA PHE A 675 37.91 -22.95 42.89
C PHE A 675 37.26 -23.18 41.52
N LEU A 676 35.96 -22.94 41.40
CA LEU A 676 35.21 -22.96 40.15
C LEU A 676 35.82 -22.00 39.13
N ASN A 677 36.16 -20.78 39.51
CA ASN A 677 36.85 -19.84 38.62
C ASN A 677 38.20 -20.36 38.10
N LYS A 678 38.93 -21.16 38.90
CA LYS A 678 40.14 -21.84 38.39
C LYS A 678 39.81 -22.95 37.41
N ILE A 679 38.78 -23.75 37.68
CA ILE A 679 38.31 -24.80 36.75
C ILE A 679 37.87 -24.18 35.41
N TRP A 680 37.11 -23.09 35.45
CA TRP A 680 36.67 -22.37 34.26
C TRP A 680 37.83 -21.82 33.44
N ASN A 681 38.82 -21.24 34.12
CA ASN A 681 40.05 -20.80 33.47
C ASN A 681 40.85 -21.96 32.87
N MET A 682 40.89 -23.12 33.54
CA MET A 682 41.53 -24.32 33.01
C MET A 682 40.82 -24.79 31.74
N LEU A 683 39.50 -24.89 31.75
CA LEU A 683 38.71 -25.29 30.57
C LEU A 683 38.93 -24.34 29.38
N ASP A 684 39.06 -23.04 29.62
CA ASP A 684 39.40 -22.10 28.57
C ASP A 684 40.79 -22.38 27.97
N GLU A 685 41.79 -22.63 28.81
CA GLU A 685 43.15 -22.91 28.37
C GLU A 685 43.25 -24.25 27.64
N THR A 686 42.55 -25.29 28.11
CA THR A 686 42.56 -26.61 27.45
C THR A 686 42.04 -26.48 26.02
N ILE A 687 40.87 -25.88 25.85
CA ILE A 687 40.23 -25.75 24.54
C ILE A 687 41.05 -24.83 23.64
N SER A 688 41.55 -23.71 24.17
CA SER A 688 42.37 -22.79 23.38
C SER A 688 43.62 -23.47 22.85
N ARG A 689 44.30 -24.28 23.67
CA ARG A 689 45.50 -25.02 23.25
C ARG A 689 45.19 -26.12 22.24
N VAL A 690 44.14 -26.91 22.47
CA VAL A 690 43.78 -28.01 21.57
C VAL A 690 43.40 -27.48 20.19
N VAL A 691 42.62 -26.39 20.12
CA VAL A 691 42.22 -25.82 18.82
C VAL A 691 43.37 -25.11 18.11
N ARG A 692 44.28 -24.45 18.85
CA ARG A 692 45.43 -23.74 18.26
C ARG A 692 46.52 -24.68 17.74
N THR A 693 46.78 -25.78 18.44
CA THR A 693 47.86 -26.72 18.10
C THR A 693 47.38 -28.18 18.14
N PRO A 694 46.42 -28.57 17.29
CA PRO A 694 45.81 -29.90 17.36
C PRO A 694 46.83 -31.02 17.13
N TYR A 695 47.74 -30.84 16.16
CA TYR A 695 48.77 -31.84 15.84
C TYR A 695 49.70 -32.13 17.01
N LYS A 696 50.11 -31.11 17.79
CA LYS A 696 50.93 -31.32 19.00
C LYS A 696 50.26 -32.29 19.97
N TYR A 697 48.95 -32.11 20.20
CA TYR A 697 48.19 -32.96 21.13
C TYR A 697 47.86 -34.33 20.53
N LEU A 698 47.71 -34.42 19.22
CA LEU A 698 47.53 -35.68 18.51
C LEU A 698 48.81 -36.53 18.57
N ASP A 699 49.98 -35.92 18.35
CA ASP A 699 51.29 -36.58 18.47
C ASP A 699 51.56 -37.04 19.92
N LEU A 700 51.23 -36.20 20.91
CA LEU A 700 51.32 -36.57 22.33
C LEU A 700 50.36 -37.71 22.69
N SER A 701 49.12 -37.66 22.18
CA SER A 701 48.13 -38.71 22.37
C SER A 701 48.64 -40.06 21.86
N HIS A 702 49.18 -40.07 20.63
CA HIS A 702 49.70 -41.28 20.00
C HIS A 702 50.95 -41.82 20.70
N SER A 703 51.90 -40.94 21.04
CA SER A 703 53.19 -41.35 21.60
C SER A 703 53.15 -41.75 23.07
N GLN A 704 52.29 -41.12 23.88
CA GLN A 704 52.32 -41.27 25.35
C GLN A 704 51.01 -41.74 25.97
N TYR A 705 49.87 -41.55 25.31
CA TYR A 705 48.54 -41.73 25.92
C TYR A 705 47.60 -42.65 25.14
N GLN A 706 48.13 -43.62 24.39
CA GLN A 706 47.35 -44.68 23.73
C GLN A 706 46.14 -44.16 22.93
N ASP A 707 46.33 -43.12 22.13
CA ASP A 707 45.30 -42.54 21.26
C ASP A 707 44.04 -42.02 22.01
N THR A 708 44.22 -41.58 23.26
CA THR A 708 43.16 -40.87 24.01
C THR A 708 42.80 -39.52 23.36
N SER A 709 41.62 -38.97 23.69
CA SER A 709 41.19 -37.71 23.08
C SER A 709 42.19 -36.57 23.36
N ILE A 710 42.47 -35.77 22.33
CA ILE A 710 43.38 -34.62 22.44
C ILE A 710 42.93 -33.62 23.53
N PHE A 711 41.61 -33.55 23.79
CA PHE A 711 41.05 -32.80 24.91
C PHE A 711 41.57 -33.28 26.27
N ASN A 712 41.57 -34.59 26.52
CA ASN A 712 42.01 -35.16 27.80
C ASN A 712 43.50 -34.94 28.03
N VAL A 713 44.33 -35.10 26.98
CA VAL A 713 45.77 -34.85 27.04
C VAL A 713 46.07 -33.41 27.43
N ALA A 714 45.39 -32.44 26.80
CA ALA A 714 45.54 -31.03 27.14
C ALA A 714 45.00 -30.70 28.54
N LEU A 715 43.92 -31.36 28.97
CA LEU A 715 43.37 -31.22 30.32
C LEU A 715 44.37 -31.65 31.39
N ILE A 716 45.02 -32.80 31.23
CA ILE A 716 46.07 -33.27 32.15
C ILE A 716 47.25 -32.29 32.19
N GLU A 717 47.65 -31.73 31.04
CA GLU A 717 48.70 -30.70 30.99
C GLU A 717 48.28 -29.45 31.75
N GLN A 718 47.03 -28.98 31.59
CA GLN A 718 46.53 -27.78 32.26
C GLN A 718 46.27 -27.98 33.76
N PHE A 719 45.95 -29.21 34.17
CA PHE A 719 45.65 -29.54 35.55
C PHE A 719 46.82 -29.23 36.49
N LYS A 720 48.07 -29.38 36.01
CA LYS A 720 49.30 -29.02 36.75
C LYS A 720 49.31 -27.57 37.21
N PHE A 721 48.71 -26.64 36.45
CA PHE A 721 48.66 -25.22 36.81
C PHE A 721 47.62 -24.90 37.88
N ILE A 722 46.62 -25.76 38.08
CA ILE A 722 45.70 -25.65 39.23
C ILE A 722 46.40 -26.11 40.52
N LEU A 723 47.19 -27.18 40.44
CA LEU A 723 47.86 -27.82 41.58
C LEU A 723 49.06 -27.01 42.12
N ASN A 724 49.80 -26.28 41.27
CA ASN A 724 51.06 -25.62 41.64
C ASN A 724 50.92 -24.31 42.44
N LYS A 725 50.22 -24.35 43.58
CA LYS A 725 50.49 -23.49 44.75
C LYS A 725 51.29 -24.31 45.78
N LYS A 726 52.63 -24.25 45.65
CA LYS A 726 53.66 -24.74 46.60
C LYS A 726 53.57 -26.21 47.01
N GLU A 727 54.41 -27.05 46.40
CA GLU A 727 55.26 -28.03 47.11
C GLU A 727 56.21 -28.70 46.11
N SER A 728 57.51 -28.48 46.32
CA SER A 728 58.58 -29.19 45.66
C SER A 728 58.56 -30.66 46.08
N PHE A 729 58.18 -31.57 45.18
CA PHE A 729 58.45 -32.99 45.36
C PHE A 729 59.92 -33.27 45.00
N ASN A 730 60.80 -33.08 45.98
CA ASN A 730 62.10 -33.74 46.06
C ASN A 730 62.01 -34.71 47.25
N VAL A 731 61.91 -36.00 46.99
CA VAL A 731 62.26 -37.05 47.96
C VAL A 731 62.88 -38.19 47.15
N ASP A 732 64.22 -38.19 47.13
CA ASP A 732 65.03 -39.40 47.04
C ASP A 732 64.82 -40.24 48.31
N ASP A 733 65.16 -41.53 48.23
CA ASP A 733 65.12 -42.57 49.28
C ASP A 733 63.75 -43.27 49.40
N LYS A 734 63.60 -44.47 48.81
CA LYS A 734 63.96 -45.81 49.33
C LYS A 734 63.10 -46.26 50.52
N ASP A 735 62.76 -47.54 50.47
CA ASP A 735 62.09 -48.36 51.48
C ASP A 735 60.56 -48.33 51.36
N GLU A 736 60.00 -49.30 50.64
CA GLU A 736 59.59 -50.63 51.12
C GLU A 736 58.14 -50.60 51.62
N ASP A 737 57.33 -51.40 50.93
CA ASP A 737 56.19 -52.14 51.43
C ASP A 737 55.22 -51.38 52.34
N ASP A 738 54.06 -50.98 51.77
CA ASP A 738 52.82 -51.59 52.25
C ASP A 738 51.56 -51.22 51.44
N VAL A 739 50.76 -52.27 51.20
CA VAL A 739 49.29 -52.25 51.11
C VAL A 739 48.63 -51.82 49.78
N ARG A 740 48.45 -52.86 48.96
CA ARG A 740 47.23 -53.30 48.26
C ARG A 740 46.00 -52.36 48.20
N ILE A 741 45.64 -52.04 46.95
CA ILE A 741 44.31 -52.17 46.29
C ILE A 741 43.11 -51.47 46.97
N TYR A 742 42.65 -50.38 46.33
CA TYR A 742 41.33 -50.30 45.66
C TYR A 742 41.45 -49.50 44.36
#